data_AF-A0A923MPH7-F1
#
_entry.id   AF-A0A923MPH7-F1
#
_cell.length_a   1.000
_cell.length_b   1.000
_cell.length_c   1.000
_cell.angle_alpha   90.00
_cell.angle_beta   90.00
_cell.angle_gamma   90.00
#
_symmetry.space_group_name_H-M   'P 1'
#
loop_
_entity.id
_entity.type
_entity.pdbx_description
1 polymer ?
#
loop_
_entity_poly.entity_id
_entity_poly.type
_entity_poly.pdbx_seq_one_letter_code
_entity_poly.pdbx_strand_id
1 'polypeptide(L)'
;MAADTAVRAGMPLLEQGIRAVNFFNGRLVTSRDMARDQQARREGDARLGQAIGGGVVQGLGVERSGAGTARRLTVRAGLALNGEGQALCLGNDQVLALVPEDEEAPATAGGFGACAVLTGGSYVAGDGLYVLALAPALQPEGRAEVLALEPGNARCNSDAVVEGVQFRLLRVPSDVLQAHALDTDVAADKAVSLLRSEAAAACFGQRARGEAHARAVASLRWGAESGQDPGEDEAPGLLADMATRGLSACDVPLALVFLNAASGVAFVDTWAVRRQVGASLASQAWGAWAGARGEALAQARLAQFQQHLSDLPSGALATLRANEWFRWLPPAGFLEVAGTTIDWRTFLGGQAPQKEVVLAPADAPGVVAEALRRDPLPLASGSRGLRVFRLGSSGPRLFVRNAARMRHAEEVWLDGERAGLPGVDDVQLALDKLARRTCAQVVLRPELGEDAARALFERLSGNDEVALCIESGILDLERPLVLARAGDVQIRGHGAGSLLRCRAGEAALRIERCRSVTVSDLAVAGGEPAEGKAGEGVGLLGALTVLDTPSVRIERVTASCEGADSLMARAITVMNREKRSAGTEGPTRVHVSECELRVGAGQEGLGCIGCHWIVARHNMVFATDTDEAMGCGIVVAGQVALEVRVEDNLVGLGSRGIAVGLSDGEDESALQADHVVLSGNRIVLVVPPDWERGKKAAQGTSRYDGMFVGNAQSVRVQANHVSVGAVARPEIGMAVGTNLKPKARRKKATPGGGRGLLLYGVYGPRLLVRDNHFVNTSIGIEIASAGEVPGRESCLWQVACNLGEGVGTLLKAQGNLMDTLRQADNVPE
;
A
#
# COMPACT_ATOMS: atom_id res chain seq x y z
N MET A 1 33.96 -50.46 -28.02
CA MET A 1 34.39 -50.93 -26.68
C MET A 1 35.76 -50.34 -26.37
N ALA A 2 35.79 -49.15 -25.78
CA ALA A 2 36.99 -48.60 -25.14
C ALA A 2 36.94 -49.02 -23.67
N ALA A 3 38.07 -49.49 -23.14
CA ALA A 3 38.16 -50.05 -21.79
C ALA A 3 37.79 -48.99 -20.74
N ASP A 4 36.89 -49.37 -19.84
CA ASP A 4 36.44 -48.63 -18.66
C ASP A 4 37.61 -48.46 -17.68
N THR A 5 38.46 -47.46 -17.95
CA THR A 5 39.67 -47.22 -17.18
C THR A 5 39.38 -46.07 -16.23
N ALA A 6 39.11 -46.39 -14.97
CA ALA A 6 38.81 -45.38 -13.95
C ALA A 6 39.96 -44.36 -13.84
N VAL A 7 39.66 -43.09 -14.07
CA VAL A 7 40.59 -41.97 -13.91
C VAL A 7 40.80 -41.72 -12.41
N ARG A 8 42.07 -41.61 -11.98
CA ARG A 8 42.40 -41.33 -10.57
C ARG A 8 42.26 -39.84 -10.26
N ALA A 9 41.77 -39.52 -9.07
CA ALA A 9 41.78 -38.15 -8.54
C ALA A 9 43.22 -37.59 -8.56
N GLY A 10 43.40 -36.41 -9.16
CA GLY A 10 44.71 -35.77 -9.35
C GLY A 10 45.41 -36.07 -10.68
N MET A 11 44.91 -37.01 -11.50
CA MET A 11 45.43 -37.22 -12.85
C MET A 11 44.86 -36.15 -13.81
N PRO A 12 45.69 -35.42 -14.57
CA PRO A 12 45.20 -34.41 -15.50
C PRO A 12 44.55 -35.06 -16.74
N LEU A 13 43.35 -34.61 -17.07
CA LEU A 13 42.61 -35.00 -18.28
C LEU A 13 42.90 -34.01 -19.41
N LEU A 14 43.89 -34.33 -20.24
CA LEU A 14 44.40 -33.40 -21.27
C LEU A 14 43.74 -33.59 -22.66
N GLU A 15 42.92 -34.62 -22.84
CA GLU A 15 42.28 -34.93 -24.13
C GLU A 15 41.29 -33.84 -24.56
N GLN A 16 40.62 -33.18 -23.61
CA GLN A 16 39.66 -32.09 -23.84
C GLN A 16 40.28 -30.69 -23.70
N GLY A 17 41.60 -30.58 -23.51
CA GLY A 17 42.30 -29.33 -23.27
C GLY A 17 42.56 -28.51 -24.54
N ILE A 18 42.52 -27.18 -24.42
CA ILE A 18 42.88 -26.24 -25.50
C ILE A 18 44.40 -26.26 -25.69
N ARG A 19 44.85 -26.42 -26.95
CA ARG A 19 46.28 -26.51 -27.30
C ARG A 19 46.84 -25.14 -27.70
N ALA A 20 47.32 -24.37 -26.72
CA ALA A 20 48.01 -23.10 -26.96
C ALA A 20 49.49 -23.30 -27.35
N VAL A 21 50.06 -22.31 -28.05
CA VAL A 21 51.51 -22.29 -28.33
C VAL A 21 52.25 -21.78 -27.10
N ASN A 22 53.24 -22.53 -26.63
CA ASN A 22 54.13 -22.07 -25.57
C ASN A 22 55.23 -21.17 -26.15
N PHE A 23 55.18 -19.88 -25.85
CA PHE A 23 56.16 -18.88 -26.28
C PHE A 23 57.36 -18.83 -25.32
N PHE A 24 58.58 -18.97 -25.86
CA PHE A 24 59.82 -18.85 -25.12
C PHE A 24 60.95 -18.34 -26.01
N ASN A 25 61.96 -17.71 -25.41
CA ASN A 25 63.09 -17.13 -26.14
C ASN A 25 63.91 -18.22 -26.87
N GLY A 26 64.19 -17.98 -28.15
CA GLY A 26 64.94 -18.93 -29.00
C GLY A 26 64.06 -19.87 -29.83
N ARG A 27 62.72 -19.83 -29.69
CA ARG A 27 61.80 -20.57 -30.56
C ARG A 27 61.57 -19.84 -31.89
N LEU A 28 61.70 -20.55 -33.01
CA LEU A 28 61.24 -20.06 -34.32
C LEU A 28 59.71 -20.10 -34.39
N VAL A 29 59.10 -18.99 -34.82
CA VAL A 29 57.65 -18.86 -34.98
C VAL A 29 57.27 -19.15 -36.43
N THR A 30 56.38 -20.12 -36.64
CA THR A 30 55.86 -20.45 -37.97
C THR A 30 54.43 -19.96 -38.16
N SER A 31 53.96 -19.85 -39.41
CA SER A 31 52.55 -19.59 -39.71
C SER A 31 51.63 -20.64 -39.09
N ARG A 32 52.08 -21.90 -38.97
CA ARG A 32 51.36 -22.97 -38.28
C ARG A 32 51.24 -22.73 -36.78
N ASP A 33 52.26 -22.18 -36.13
CA ASP A 33 52.20 -21.81 -34.72
C ASP A 33 51.22 -20.64 -34.52
N MET A 34 51.26 -19.61 -35.37
CA MET A 34 50.30 -18.50 -35.31
C MET A 34 48.85 -18.95 -35.57
N ALA A 35 48.63 -19.84 -36.55
CA ALA A 35 47.31 -20.43 -36.79
C ALA A 35 46.81 -21.25 -35.59
N ARG A 36 47.71 -21.98 -34.91
CA ARG A 36 47.37 -22.73 -33.69
C ARG A 36 47.01 -21.81 -32.53
N ASP A 37 47.74 -20.70 -32.33
CA ASP A 37 47.41 -19.71 -31.30
C ASP A 37 46.05 -19.05 -31.57
N GLN A 38 45.78 -18.67 -32.83
CA GLN A 38 44.48 -18.13 -33.23
C GLN A 38 43.34 -19.14 -33.01
N GLN A 39 43.54 -20.41 -33.37
CA GLN A 39 42.56 -21.47 -33.12
C GLN A 39 42.33 -21.69 -31.62
N ALA A 40 43.39 -21.68 -30.81
CA ALA A 40 43.28 -21.82 -29.35
C ALA A 40 42.47 -20.68 -28.71
N ARG A 41 42.63 -19.44 -29.18
CA ARG A 41 41.82 -18.30 -28.75
C ARG A 41 40.37 -18.44 -29.17
N ARG A 42 40.10 -18.75 -30.44
CA ARG A 42 38.73 -18.99 -30.95
C ARG A 42 38.02 -20.10 -30.18
N GLU A 43 38.72 -21.19 -29.87
CA GLU A 43 38.19 -22.29 -29.05
C GLU A 43 37.90 -21.83 -27.61
N GLY A 44 38.76 -20.99 -27.03
CA GLY A 44 38.52 -20.40 -25.71
C GLY A 44 37.28 -19.52 -25.68
N ASP A 45 37.14 -18.64 -26.67
CA ASP A 45 35.98 -17.75 -26.84
C ASP A 45 34.71 -18.56 -27.13
N ALA A 46 34.80 -19.60 -27.97
CA ALA A 46 33.70 -20.51 -28.26
C ALA A 46 33.21 -21.23 -27.00
N ARG A 47 34.11 -21.74 -26.14
CA ARG A 47 33.72 -22.35 -24.86
C ARG A 47 33.02 -21.35 -23.93
N LEU A 48 33.46 -20.10 -23.92
CA LEU A 48 32.76 -19.03 -23.18
C LEU A 48 31.37 -18.77 -23.77
N GLY A 49 31.26 -18.69 -25.10
CA GLY A 49 29.99 -18.54 -25.79
C GLY A 49 29.03 -19.71 -25.55
N GLN A 50 29.51 -20.94 -25.56
CA GLN A 50 28.76 -22.15 -25.21
C GLN A 50 28.27 -22.13 -23.76
N ALA A 51 29.11 -21.64 -22.83
CA ALA A 51 28.71 -21.46 -21.43
C ALA A 51 27.60 -20.39 -21.25
N ILE A 52 27.59 -19.36 -22.09
CA ILE A 52 26.53 -18.34 -22.13
C ILE A 52 25.25 -18.90 -22.78
N GLY A 53 25.40 -19.73 -23.81
CA GLY A 53 24.33 -20.37 -24.58
C GLY A 53 23.96 -19.62 -25.85
N GLY A 54 23.56 -20.37 -26.89
CA GLY A 54 23.16 -19.83 -28.19
C GLY A 54 21.82 -19.07 -28.14
N GLY A 55 21.71 -18.01 -28.95
CA GLY A 55 20.53 -17.15 -29.03
C GLY A 55 20.85 -15.74 -29.51
N VAL A 56 19.82 -14.88 -29.56
CA VAL A 56 19.99 -13.46 -29.88
C VAL A 56 20.32 -12.69 -28.60
N VAL A 57 21.43 -11.96 -28.63
CA VAL A 57 21.88 -11.09 -27.53
C VAL A 57 21.13 -9.77 -27.57
N GLN A 58 21.12 -9.11 -28.74
CA GLN A 58 20.44 -7.83 -28.96
C GLN A 58 20.13 -7.60 -30.44
N GLY A 59 19.14 -6.75 -30.74
CA GLY A 59 18.80 -6.38 -32.12
C GLY A 59 18.20 -7.54 -32.93
N LEU A 60 18.59 -7.66 -34.21
CA LEU A 60 18.20 -8.75 -35.12
C LEU A 60 16.68 -8.96 -35.25
N GLY A 61 15.89 -7.90 -35.07
CA GLY A 61 14.45 -7.91 -35.34
C GLY A 61 14.19 -8.06 -36.83
N VAL A 62 13.18 -8.85 -37.20
CA VAL A 62 12.78 -9.09 -38.59
C VAL A 62 11.38 -8.53 -38.81
N GLU A 63 11.25 -7.65 -39.79
CA GLU A 63 10.00 -6.97 -40.14
C GLU A 63 9.74 -7.10 -41.63
N ARG A 64 8.48 -7.04 -42.05
CA ARG A 64 8.12 -6.98 -43.46
C ARG A 64 8.56 -5.64 -44.05
N SER A 65 9.17 -5.67 -45.24
CA SER A 65 9.66 -4.48 -45.94
C SER A 65 8.85 -4.19 -47.20
N GLY A 66 8.11 -3.07 -47.19
CA GLY A 66 7.27 -2.64 -48.32
C GLY A 66 5.83 -3.17 -48.29
N ALA A 67 4.98 -2.53 -49.09
CA ALA A 67 3.54 -2.82 -49.18
C ALA A 67 3.23 -3.86 -50.28
N GLY A 68 2.05 -4.49 -50.20
CA GLY A 68 1.55 -5.40 -51.24
C GLY A 68 2.36 -6.70 -51.36
N THR A 69 2.42 -7.31 -52.54
CA THR A 69 3.04 -8.64 -52.76
C THR A 69 4.57 -8.68 -52.68
N ALA A 70 5.21 -7.61 -52.21
CA ALA A 70 6.66 -7.53 -52.09
C ALA A 70 7.20 -8.62 -51.14
N ARG A 71 8.04 -9.50 -51.68
CA ARG A 71 8.75 -10.54 -50.93
C ARG A 71 10.05 -9.99 -50.34
N ARG A 72 9.95 -8.99 -49.46
CA ARG A 72 11.12 -8.36 -48.82
C ARG A 72 10.99 -8.29 -47.31
N LEU A 73 12.10 -8.47 -46.62
CA LEU A 73 12.22 -8.39 -45.16
C LEU A 73 13.30 -7.38 -44.78
N THR A 74 13.09 -6.62 -43.72
CA THR A 74 14.13 -5.82 -43.09
C THR A 74 14.62 -6.56 -41.86
N VAL A 75 15.92 -6.82 -41.78
CA VAL A 75 16.59 -7.36 -40.59
C VAL A 75 17.41 -6.25 -39.95
N ARG A 76 17.11 -5.94 -38.69
CA ARG A 76 17.82 -4.91 -37.93
C ARG A 76 19.22 -5.35 -37.53
N ALA A 77 20.15 -4.40 -37.43
CA ALA A 77 21.47 -4.63 -36.86
C ALA A 77 21.39 -5.29 -35.47
N GLY A 78 22.40 -6.07 -35.12
CA GLY A 78 22.43 -6.75 -33.81
C GLY A 78 23.48 -7.84 -33.68
N LEU A 79 23.41 -8.55 -32.56
CA LEU A 79 24.40 -9.55 -32.13
C LEU A 79 23.69 -10.82 -31.67
N ALA A 80 24.23 -11.96 -32.07
CA ALA A 80 23.82 -13.28 -31.61
C ALA A 80 25.02 -14.17 -31.27
N LEU A 81 24.75 -15.24 -30.52
CA LEU A 81 25.66 -16.37 -30.31
C LEU A 81 25.01 -17.60 -30.96
N ASN A 82 25.76 -18.35 -31.75
CA ASN A 82 25.28 -19.65 -32.25
C ASN A 82 25.52 -20.77 -31.22
N GLY A 83 25.02 -21.98 -31.50
CA GLY A 83 25.18 -23.15 -30.62
C GLY A 83 26.63 -23.60 -30.46
N GLU A 84 27.50 -23.27 -31.41
CA GLU A 84 28.96 -23.50 -31.30
C GLU A 84 29.67 -22.46 -30.41
N GLY A 85 28.97 -21.43 -29.94
CA GLY A 85 29.51 -20.36 -29.11
C GLY A 85 30.18 -19.22 -29.89
N GLN A 86 29.99 -19.15 -31.20
CA GLN A 86 30.53 -18.08 -32.05
C GLN A 86 29.63 -16.85 -32.04
N ALA A 87 30.23 -15.66 -31.97
CA ALA A 87 29.53 -14.39 -32.06
C ALA A 87 29.24 -14.01 -33.52
N LEU A 88 27.96 -13.75 -33.82
CA LEU A 88 27.46 -13.35 -35.13
C LEU A 88 26.98 -11.90 -35.06
N CYS A 89 27.68 -10.98 -35.72
CA CYS A 89 27.39 -9.55 -35.69
C CYS A 89 26.87 -9.07 -37.05
N LEU A 90 25.70 -8.42 -37.05
CA LEU A 90 25.17 -7.68 -38.18
C LEU A 90 25.30 -6.18 -37.89
N GLY A 91 26.25 -5.52 -38.54
CA GLY A 91 26.59 -4.13 -38.21
C GLY A 91 25.58 -3.07 -38.65
N ASN A 92 24.78 -3.34 -39.69
CA ASN A 92 23.80 -2.40 -40.26
C ASN A 92 22.50 -3.13 -40.63
N ASP A 93 21.38 -2.41 -40.58
CA ASP A 93 20.09 -2.89 -41.07
C ASP A 93 20.20 -3.35 -42.53
N GLN A 94 19.64 -4.53 -42.84
CA GLN A 94 19.66 -5.12 -44.18
C GLN A 94 18.24 -5.31 -44.70
N VAL A 95 18.03 -5.05 -45.98
CA VAL A 95 16.78 -5.39 -46.69
C VAL A 95 17.03 -6.61 -47.55
N LEU A 96 16.40 -7.73 -47.19
CA LEU A 96 16.50 -9.01 -47.86
C LEU A 96 15.39 -9.16 -48.89
N ALA A 97 15.75 -9.44 -50.14
CA ALA A 97 14.81 -9.87 -51.16
C ALA A 97 14.70 -11.40 -51.16
N LEU A 98 13.48 -11.92 -51.02
CA LEU A 98 13.18 -13.35 -51.09
C LEU A 98 12.71 -13.65 -52.52
N VAL A 99 13.66 -13.81 -53.44
CA VAL A 99 13.38 -14.02 -54.88
C VAL A 99 13.09 -15.52 -55.13
N PRO A 100 12.27 -15.90 -56.10
CA PRO A 100 12.33 -17.25 -56.70
C PRO A 100 13.54 -17.34 -57.67
N GLU A 101 14.02 -18.55 -57.99
CA GLU A 101 15.28 -18.87 -58.71
C GLU A 101 15.69 -17.95 -59.88
N ASP A 102 17.01 -17.68 -59.99
CA ASP A 102 17.77 -17.70 -61.27
C ASP A 102 19.30 -17.48 -61.13
N GLU A 103 19.85 -17.14 -59.95
CA GLU A 103 21.31 -17.05 -59.76
C GLU A 103 21.81 -18.03 -58.69
N GLU A 104 22.69 -18.95 -59.09
CA GLU A 104 23.48 -19.77 -58.16
C GLU A 104 24.32 -18.85 -57.27
N ALA A 105 24.02 -18.86 -55.97
CA ALA A 105 24.85 -18.19 -54.99
C ALA A 105 26.26 -18.79 -55.02
N PRO A 106 27.33 -17.98 -55.02
CA PRO A 106 28.69 -18.50 -55.03
C PRO A 106 28.92 -19.38 -53.80
N ALA A 107 29.39 -20.61 -54.02
CA ALA A 107 29.80 -21.50 -52.95
C ALA A 107 30.89 -20.80 -52.11
N THR A 108 30.60 -20.53 -50.84
CA THR A 108 31.59 -20.03 -49.88
C THR A 108 32.53 -21.18 -49.54
N ALA A 109 33.71 -21.17 -50.15
CA ALA A 109 34.75 -22.16 -49.90
C ALA A 109 35.65 -21.75 -48.72
N GLY A 110 35.65 -22.57 -47.67
CA GLY A 110 36.88 -23.04 -47.02
C GLY A 110 37.51 -22.19 -45.92
N GLY A 111 36.87 -22.12 -44.75
CA GLY A 111 37.59 -21.94 -43.47
C GLY A 111 37.99 -23.28 -42.82
N PHE A 112 38.88 -23.27 -41.83
CA PHE A 112 39.19 -24.45 -40.99
C PHE A 112 38.45 -24.42 -39.64
N GLY A 113 37.15 -24.11 -39.66
CA GLY A 113 36.30 -23.98 -38.46
C GLY A 113 35.10 -24.92 -38.48
N ALA A 114 34.46 -25.13 -37.32
CA ALA A 114 33.30 -26.02 -37.17
C ALA A 114 32.14 -25.70 -38.14
N CYS A 115 31.98 -24.44 -38.52
CA CYS A 115 30.94 -23.94 -39.42
C CYS A 115 31.41 -23.67 -40.86
N ALA A 116 32.56 -24.23 -41.28
CA ALA A 116 33.18 -23.89 -42.56
C ALA A 116 32.57 -24.58 -43.79
N VAL A 117 31.73 -25.59 -43.59
CA VAL A 117 31.01 -26.30 -44.67
C VAL A 117 29.52 -26.18 -44.41
N LEU A 118 28.99 -24.95 -44.45
CA LEU A 118 27.56 -24.76 -44.62
C LEU A 118 27.30 -24.86 -46.12
N THR A 119 26.70 -25.97 -46.56
CA THR A 119 26.26 -26.12 -47.95
C THR A 119 25.35 -24.93 -48.25
N GLY A 120 25.72 -24.10 -49.24
CA GLY A 120 24.88 -23.01 -49.70
C GLY A 120 23.48 -23.55 -49.91
N GLY A 121 22.51 -23.06 -49.13
CA GLY A 121 21.17 -23.64 -49.12
C GLY A 121 20.60 -23.57 -50.53
N SER A 122 20.27 -24.72 -51.11
CA SER A 122 19.57 -24.80 -52.39
C SER A 122 18.30 -23.94 -52.30
N TYR A 123 18.29 -22.88 -53.08
CA TYR A 123 17.35 -21.77 -53.01
C TYR A 123 16.14 -22.04 -53.91
N VAL A 124 14.94 -22.16 -53.33
CA VAL A 124 13.66 -22.01 -54.06
C VAL A 124 12.61 -21.38 -53.15
N ALA A 125 12.34 -20.07 -53.30
CA ALA A 125 11.24 -19.39 -52.62
C ALA A 125 9.89 -19.67 -53.33
N GLY A 126 9.39 -20.89 -53.17
CA GLY A 126 7.99 -21.24 -53.47
C GLY A 126 7.03 -20.82 -52.35
N ASP A 127 5.76 -21.17 -52.51
CA ASP A 127 4.79 -20.99 -51.43
C ASP A 127 5.05 -22.00 -50.29
N GLY A 128 4.89 -21.54 -49.05
CA GLY A 128 5.13 -22.36 -47.87
C GLY A 128 5.75 -21.61 -46.69
N LEU A 129 6.12 -22.40 -45.67
CA LEU A 129 6.67 -21.93 -44.41
C LEU A 129 8.20 -22.05 -44.41
N TYR A 130 8.88 -21.01 -43.93
CA TYR A 130 10.34 -20.91 -43.95
C TYR A 130 10.89 -20.45 -42.60
N VAL A 131 12.07 -20.95 -42.23
CA VAL A 131 12.88 -20.47 -41.11
C VAL A 131 13.99 -19.58 -41.67
N LEU A 132 14.00 -18.30 -41.30
CA LEU A 132 15.10 -17.39 -41.56
C LEU A 132 16.12 -17.51 -40.43
N ALA A 133 17.36 -17.83 -40.76
CA ALA A 133 18.48 -17.99 -39.83
C ALA A 133 19.68 -17.12 -40.21
N LEU A 134 20.47 -16.73 -39.21
CA LEU A 134 21.76 -16.08 -39.37
C LEU A 134 22.87 -17.12 -39.17
N ALA A 135 23.83 -17.17 -40.07
CA ALA A 135 24.95 -18.10 -40.02
C ALA A 135 26.28 -17.37 -40.23
N PRO A 136 27.42 -17.91 -39.73
CA PRO A 136 28.72 -17.34 -40.03
C PRO A 136 29.04 -17.44 -41.53
N ALA A 137 29.77 -16.45 -42.02
CA ALA A 137 30.35 -16.43 -43.35
C ALA A 137 31.82 -16.02 -43.26
N LEU A 138 32.68 -16.67 -44.03
CA LEU A 138 34.10 -16.35 -44.13
C LEU A 138 34.42 -16.00 -45.57
N GLN A 139 35.00 -14.83 -45.80
CA GLN A 139 35.41 -14.42 -47.13
C GLN A 139 36.87 -13.92 -47.11
N PRO A 140 37.74 -14.45 -47.99
CA PRO A 140 39.07 -13.88 -48.17
C PRO A 140 38.95 -12.47 -48.77
N GLU A 141 39.72 -11.53 -48.22
CA GLU A 141 39.77 -10.14 -48.66
C GLU A 141 41.22 -9.76 -49.01
N GLY A 142 41.38 -9.05 -50.12
CA GLY A 142 42.68 -8.57 -50.58
C GLY A 142 43.65 -9.66 -51.05
N ARG A 143 44.84 -9.21 -51.47
CA ARG A 143 45.96 -10.07 -51.82
C ARG A 143 47.23 -9.54 -51.15
N ALA A 144 47.88 -10.36 -50.35
CA ALA A 144 49.15 -10.04 -49.74
C ALA A 144 50.27 -10.02 -50.79
N GLU A 145 51.18 -9.05 -50.66
CA GLU A 145 52.41 -9.00 -51.45
C GLU A 145 53.31 -10.20 -51.08
N VAL A 146 53.72 -10.98 -52.10
CA VAL A 146 54.59 -12.14 -51.91
C VAL A 146 55.87 -11.97 -52.71
N LEU A 147 57.01 -12.40 -52.14
CA LEU A 147 58.35 -12.24 -52.72
C LEU A 147 58.64 -13.20 -53.90
N ALA A 148 57.61 -13.83 -54.49
CA ALA A 148 57.76 -14.83 -55.55
C ALA A 148 57.83 -14.19 -56.95
N LEU A 149 58.79 -14.64 -57.76
CA LEU A 149 59.14 -14.12 -59.09
C LEU A 149 58.05 -14.24 -60.18
N GLU A 150 56.87 -14.81 -59.91
CA GLU A 150 55.75 -14.82 -60.86
C GLU A 150 54.37 -14.63 -60.18
N PRO A 151 53.68 -13.49 -60.41
CA PRO A 151 52.39 -13.15 -59.80
C PRO A 151 51.22 -14.11 -60.13
N GLY A 152 51.37 -14.96 -61.15
CA GLY A 152 50.32 -15.87 -61.63
C GLY A 152 50.16 -17.16 -60.83
N ASN A 153 51.13 -17.53 -59.96
CA ASN A 153 51.17 -18.84 -59.31
C ASN A 153 50.84 -18.84 -57.80
N ALA A 154 50.58 -17.69 -57.19
CA ALA A 154 50.27 -17.60 -55.77
C ALA A 154 48.76 -17.79 -55.50
N ARG A 155 48.25 -19.02 -55.63
CA ARG A 155 46.82 -19.34 -55.43
C ARG A 155 46.30 -19.12 -53.99
N CYS A 156 47.18 -18.90 -53.02
CA CYS A 156 46.85 -18.81 -51.59
C CYS A 156 47.32 -17.50 -50.93
N ASN A 157 47.44 -16.39 -51.67
CA ASN A 157 47.96 -15.12 -51.16
C ASN A 157 46.90 -14.15 -50.63
N SER A 158 45.81 -14.64 -50.02
CA SER A 158 44.80 -13.76 -49.40
C SER A 158 45.43 -12.92 -48.27
N ASP A 159 45.13 -11.62 -48.24
CA ASP A 159 45.69 -10.70 -47.24
C ASP A 159 45.00 -10.83 -45.88
N ALA A 160 43.67 -10.83 -45.90
CA ALA A 160 42.82 -11.02 -44.74
C ALA A 160 41.76 -12.09 -44.99
N VAL A 161 41.22 -12.63 -43.90
CA VAL A 161 39.97 -13.41 -43.91
C VAL A 161 38.99 -12.64 -43.05
N VAL A 162 37.90 -12.17 -43.65
CA VAL A 162 36.86 -11.40 -42.97
C VAL A 162 35.82 -12.35 -42.42
N GLU A 163 35.60 -12.27 -41.12
CA GLU A 163 34.51 -12.94 -40.41
C GLU A 163 33.25 -12.07 -40.55
N GLY A 164 32.22 -12.62 -41.19
CA GLY A 164 30.94 -11.97 -41.43
C GLY A 164 29.76 -12.89 -41.16
N VAL A 165 28.59 -12.49 -41.61
CA VAL A 165 27.35 -13.25 -41.47
C VAL A 165 26.63 -13.38 -42.80
N GLN A 166 25.90 -14.47 -42.96
CA GLN A 166 25.00 -14.71 -44.10
C GLN A 166 23.61 -15.09 -43.59
N PHE A 167 22.60 -14.74 -44.38
CA PHE A 167 21.22 -15.15 -44.12
C PHE A 167 20.93 -16.47 -44.84
N ARG A 168 20.32 -17.41 -44.13
CA ARG A 168 19.84 -18.68 -44.68
C ARG A 168 18.33 -18.73 -44.55
N LEU A 169 17.66 -19.03 -45.66
CA LEU A 169 16.22 -19.24 -45.68
C LEU A 169 15.95 -20.73 -45.90
N LEU A 170 15.52 -21.42 -44.86
CA LEU A 170 15.31 -22.87 -44.88
C LEU A 170 13.82 -23.17 -45.02
N ARG A 171 13.42 -23.89 -46.08
CA ARG A 171 12.04 -24.32 -46.26
C ARG A 171 11.71 -25.42 -45.26
N VAL A 172 10.56 -25.31 -44.59
CA VAL A 172 10.03 -26.40 -43.76
C VAL A 172 9.43 -27.46 -44.68
N PRO A 173 9.99 -28.69 -44.74
CA PRO A 173 9.52 -29.75 -45.64
C PRO A 173 8.10 -30.22 -45.30
N SER A 174 7.38 -30.72 -46.31
CA SER A 174 5.97 -31.11 -46.19
C SER A 174 5.72 -32.25 -45.21
N ASP A 175 6.65 -33.21 -45.08
CA ASP A 175 6.61 -34.29 -44.10
C ASP A 175 6.70 -33.75 -42.66
N VAL A 176 7.56 -32.76 -42.42
CA VAL A 176 7.68 -32.08 -41.13
C VAL A 176 6.41 -31.28 -40.83
N LEU A 177 5.86 -30.57 -41.82
CA LEU A 177 4.59 -29.85 -41.66
C LEU A 177 3.43 -30.81 -41.28
N GLN A 178 3.35 -31.97 -41.93
CA GLN A 178 2.34 -33.00 -41.64
C GLN A 178 2.50 -33.61 -40.24
N ALA A 179 3.74 -33.88 -39.80
CA ALA A 179 4.01 -34.38 -38.45
C ALA A 179 3.50 -33.44 -37.35
N HIS A 180 3.53 -32.13 -37.62
CA HIS A 180 2.98 -31.10 -36.74
C HIS A 180 1.52 -30.70 -37.05
N ALA A 181 0.87 -31.35 -38.01
CA ALA A 181 -0.50 -31.07 -38.45
C ALA A 181 -0.73 -29.61 -38.91
N LEU A 182 0.24 -29.04 -39.63
CA LEU A 182 0.17 -27.69 -40.21
C LEU A 182 -0.44 -27.73 -41.62
N ASP A 183 -1.49 -26.94 -41.84
CA ASP A 183 -2.11 -26.73 -43.15
C ASP A 183 -1.63 -25.41 -43.76
N THR A 184 -0.96 -25.49 -44.90
CA THR A 184 -0.37 -24.32 -45.58
C THR A 184 -1.21 -23.78 -46.73
N ASP A 185 -2.32 -24.44 -47.11
CA ASP A 185 -3.23 -23.94 -48.13
C ASP A 185 -4.30 -23.02 -47.49
N VAL A 186 -3.85 -21.84 -47.06
CA VAL A 186 -4.65 -20.90 -46.27
C VAL A 186 -4.75 -19.53 -46.96
N ALA A 187 -5.96 -19.17 -47.40
CA ALA A 187 -6.23 -17.91 -48.09
C ALA A 187 -6.95 -16.86 -47.24
N ALA A 188 -7.51 -17.22 -46.08
CA ALA A 188 -8.27 -16.31 -45.21
C ALA A 188 -7.46 -15.85 -43.99
N ASP A 189 -7.63 -14.59 -43.57
CA ASP A 189 -6.89 -14.00 -42.43
C ASP A 189 -6.96 -14.85 -41.16
N LYS A 190 -8.13 -15.40 -40.83
CA LYS A 190 -8.31 -16.31 -39.68
C LYS A 190 -7.53 -17.61 -39.86
N ALA A 191 -7.52 -18.19 -41.06
CA ALA A 191 -6.80 -19.43 -41.34
C ALA A 191 -5.28 -19.21 -41.28
N VAL A 192 -4.79 -18.08 -41.80
CA VAL A 192 -3.39 -17.66 -41.70
C VAL A 192 -3.00 -17.43 -40.22
N SER A 193 -3.87 -16.80 -39.43
CA SER A 193 -3.66 -16.58 -38.00
C SER A 193 -3.62 -17.91 -37.22
N LEU A 194 -4.52 -18.85 -37.51
CA LEU A 194 -4.51 -20.19 -36.91
C LEU A 194 -3.23 -20.96 -37.28
N LEU A 195 -2.78 -20.90 -38.54
CA LEU A 195 -1.52 -21.48 -38.98
C LEU A 195 -0.33 -20.87 -38.21
N ARG A 196 -0.27 -19.54 -38.08
CA ARG A 196 0.79 -18.86 -37.32
C ARG A 196 0.80 -19.31 -35.85
N SER A 197 -0.38 -19.38 -35.22
CA SER A 197 -0.52 -19.83 -33.82
C SER A 197 -0.04 -21.27 -33.64
N GLU A 198 -0.39 -22.18 -34.54
CA GLU A 198 0.03 -23.58 -34.47
C GLU A 198 1.52 -23.76 -34.78
N ALA A 199 2.04 -23.07 -35.80
CA ALA A 199 3.44 -23.15 -36.17
C ALA A 199 4.36 -22.60 -35.07
N ALA A 200 3.96 -21.50 -34.41
CA ALA A 200 4.66 -21.02 -33.22
C ALA A 200 4.65 -22.08 -32.10
N ALA A 201 3.50 -22.72 -31.84
CA ALA A 201 3.40 -23.78 -30.84
C ALA A 201 4.30 -24.99 -31.15
N ALA A 202 4.44 -25.36 -32.42
CA ALA A 202 5.37 -26.39 -32.89
C ALA A 202 6.84 -25.99 -32.66
N CYS A 203 7.23 -24.74 -32.96
CA CYS A 203 8.57 -24.21 -32.67
C CYS A 203 8.90 -24.15 -31.16
N PHE A 204 7.88 -23.99 -30.32
CA PHE A 204 8.00 -24.00 -28.86
C PHE A 204 7.97 -25.42 -28.26
N GLY A 205 7.76 -26.46 -29.06
CA GLY A 205 7.64 -27.85 -28.62
C GLY A 205 6.45 -28.11 -27.68
N GLN A 206 5.35 -27.34 -27.80
CA GLN A 206 4.28 -27.33 -26.78
C GLN A 206 3.58 -28.68 -26.61
N ARG A 207 3.38 -29.43 -27.70
CA ARG A 207 2.77 -30.78 -27.66
C ARG A 207 3.68 -31.80 -26.97
N ALA A 208 4.93 -31.87 -27.40
CA ALA A 208 5.92 -32.77 -26.81
C ALA A 208 6.23 -32.46 -25.33
N ARG A 209 6.19 -31.18 -24.94
CA ARG A 209 6.45 -30.76 -23.57
C ARG A 209 5.34 -31.16 -22.59
N GLY A 210 4.08 -31.08 -23.01
CA GLY A 210 2.97 -31.59 -22.19
C GLY A 210 3.11 -33.09 -21.90
N GLU A 211 3.53 -33.86 -22.91
CA GLU A 211 3.82 -35.29 -22.76
C GLU A 211 5.09 -35.56 -21.94
N ALA A 212 6.11 -34.72 -22.06
CA ALA A 212 7.34 -34.82 -21.27
C ALA A 212 7.09 -34.53 -19.78
N HIS A 213 6.31 -33.50 -19.45
CA HIS A 213 5.88 -33.25 -18.06
C HIS A 213 5.10 -34.44 -17.49
N ALA A 214 4.21 -35.05 -18.28
CA ALA A 214 3.47 -36.24 -17.86
C ALA A 214 4.38 -37.46 -17.64
N ARG A 215 5.36 -37.69 -18.54
CA ARG A 215 6.35 -38.76 -18.44
C ARG A 215 7.30 -38.59 -17.26
N ALA A 216 7.79 -37.38 -17.00
CA ALA A 216 8.68 -37.08 -15.88
C ALA A 216 7.98 -37.29 -14.51
N VAL A 217 6.67 -37.03 -14.42
CA VAL A 217 5.88 -37.37 -13.22
C VAL A 217 5.69 -38.88 -13.08
N ALA A 218 5.57 -39.61 -14.19
CA ALA A 218 5.47 -41.07 -14.18
C ALA A 218 6.78 -41.75 -13.75
N SER A 219 7.94 -41.25 -14.20
CA SER A 219 9.27 -41.76 -13.82
C SER A 219 9.64 -41.48 -12.36
N LEU A 220 9.13 -40.39 -11.76
CA LEU A 220 9.27 -40.13 -10.32
C LEU A 220 8.42 -41.07 -9.44
N ARG A 221 7.33 -41.64 -9.97
CA ARG A 221 6.38 -42.48 -9.21
C ARG A 221 6.73 -43.96 -9.21
N TRP A 222 7.47 -44.42 -10.20
CA TRP A 222 7.95 -45.79 -10.31
C TRP A 222 9.45 -45.69 -10.46
N GLY A 223 10.23 -46.05 -9.43
CA GLY A 223 11.69 -45.97 -9.45
C GLY A 223 12.25 -46.77 -10.63
N ALA A 224 12.34 -46.12 -11.78
CA ALA A 224 12.67 -46.75 -13.04
C ALA A 224 14.19 -46.88 -13.08
N GLU A 225 14.68 -48.07 -12.74
CA GLU A 225 16.05 -48.53 -12.98
C GLU A 225 16.35 -48.73 -14.49
N SER A 226 15.55 -48.16 -15.40
CA SER A 226 15.91 -48.12 -16.81
C SER A 226 16.90 -46.97 -17.00
N GLY A 227 18.18 -47.30 -17.11
CA GLY A 227 19.29 -46.39 -17.46
C GLY A 227 19.22 -45.77 -18.85
N GLN A 228 18.01 -45.45 -19.33
CA GLN A 228 17.82 -44.38 -20.29
C GLN A 228 17.68 -43.11 -19.47
N ASP A 229 18.81 -42.44 -19.23
CA ASP A 229 18.77 -41.02 -18.94
C ASP A 229 17.82 -40.37 -19.95
N PRO A 230 16.89 -39.51 -19.52
CA PRO A 230 16.30 -38.55 -20.45
C PRO A 230 17.46 -37.66 -20.88
N GLY A 231 18.19 -38.15 -21.88
CA GLY A 231 19.34 -37.50 -22.45
C GLY A 231 18.93 -36.13 -22.95
N GLU A 232 19.93 -35.35 -23.34
CA GLU A 232 19.84 -34.01 -23.89
C GLU A 232 18.98 -33.88 -25.17
N ASP A 233 18.15 -34.87 -25.50
CA ASP A 233 17.14 -34.86 -26.53
C ASP A 233 16.17 -33.72 -26.26
N GLU A 234 16.47 -32.60 -26.92
CA GLU A 234 15.61 -31.44 -27.09
C GLU A 234 14.17 -31.90 -27.22
N ALA A 235 13.27 -31.39 -26.37
CA ALA A 235 11.85 -31.71 -26.48
C ALA A 235 11.40 -31.56 -27.95
N PRO A 236 10.93 -32.65 -28.60
CA PRO A 236 10.76 -32.68 -30.05
C PRO A 236 9.81 -31.56 -30.48
N GLY A 237 10.30 -30.72 -31.37
CA GLY A 237 9.60 -29.54 -31.86
C GLY A 237 10.13 -29.20 -33.24
N LEU A 238 9.45 -28.27 -33.92
CA LEU A 238 9.72 -27.99 -35.33
C LEU A 238 11.19 -27.69 -35.62
N LEU A 239 11.87 -26.96 -34.73
CA LEU A 239 13.29 -26.59 -34.89
C LEU A 239 14.24 -27.78 -34.73
N ALA A 240 13.94 -28.73 -33.85
CA ALA A 240 14.74 -29.95 -33.69
C ALA A 240 14.60 -30.85 -34.93
N ASP A 241 13.39 -30.99 -35.48
CA ASP A 241 13.17 -31.72 -36.72
C ASP A 241 13.88 -31.06 -37.91
N MET A 242 13.95 -29.72 -37.93
CA MET A 242 14.74 -28.95 -38.90
C MET A 242 16.25 -29.20 -38.80
N ALA A 243 16.75 -29.69 -37.66
CA ALA A 243 18.16 -30.04 -37.54
C ALA A 243 18.56 -31.16 -38.52
N THR A 244 17.66 -32.12 -38.73
CA THR A 244 17.84 -33.21 -39.72
C THR A 244 17.72 -32.74 -41.18
N ARG A 245 17.29 -31.49 -41.39
CA ARG A 245 16.97 -30.90 -42.70
C ARG A 245 17.84 -29.68 -43.03
N GLY A 246 18.93 -29.45 -42.29
CA GLY A 246 19.97 -28.47 -42.65
C GLY A 246 20.06 -27.23 -41.75
N LEU A 247 19.23 -27.13 -40.71
CA LEU A 247 19.49 -26.22 -39.59
C LEU A 247 20.57 -26.86 -38.70
N SER A 248 21.61 -26.14 -38.31
CA SER A 248 22.68 -26.69 -37.46
C SER A 248 22.98 -25.78 -36.27
N ALA A 249 23.86 -26.23 -35.38
CA ALA A 249 24.36 -25.41 -34.26
C ALA A 249 25.08 -24.13 -34.73
N CYS A 250 25.44 -24.03 -36.01
CA CYS A 250 26.02 -22.82 -36.59
C CYS A 250 24.97 -21.73 -36.90
N ASP A 251 23.69 -22.11 -36.97
CA ASP A 251 22.60 -21.21 -37.32
C ASP A 251 21.95 -20.60 -36.07
N VAL A 252 21.56 -19.33 -36.18
CA VAL A 252 20.69 -18.65 -35.19
C VAL A 252 19.35 -18.33 -35.86
N PRO A 253 18.27 -19.04 -35.52
CA PRO A 253 16.93 -18.73 -36.02
C PRO A 253 16.49 -17.32 -35.62
N LEU A 254 16.07 -16.52 -36.60
CA LEU A 254 15.64 -15.13 -36.41
C LEU A 254 14.12 -14.97 -36.52
N ALA A 255 13.49 -15.60 -37.52
CA ALA A 255 12.06 -15.52 -37.73
C ALA A 255 11.49 -16.71 -38.51
N LEU A 256 10.22 -16.99 -38.27
CA LEU A 256 9.38 -17.83 -39.11
C LEU A 256 8.68 -16.94 -40.15
N VAL A 257 8.77 -17.31 -41.42
CA VAL A 257 8.26 -16.53 -42.55
C VAL A 257 7.31 -17.40 -43.36
N PHE A 258 6.07 -16.95 -43.55
CA PHE A 258 5.12 -17.63 -44.42
C PHE A 258 4.95 -16.87 -45.73
N LEU A 259 5.25 -17.54 -46.84
CA LEU A 259 5.14 -17.02 -48.19
C LEU A 259 3.93 -17.63 -48.90
N ASN A 260 3.15 -16.76 -49.54
CA ASN A 260 1.98 -17.13 -50.33
C ASN A 260 1.97 -16.30 -51.62
N ALA A 261 1.64 -16.91 -52.76
CA ALA A 261 1.51 -16.24 -54.04
C ALA A 261 0.56 -15.03 -54.00
N ALA A 262 -0.51 -15.08 -53.20
CA ALA A 262 -1.50 -14.01 -53.12
C ALA A 262 -1.00 -12.75 -52.39
N SER A 263 -0.18 -12.88 -51.34
CA SER A 263 0.18 -11.79 -50.43
C SER A 263 1.69 -11.48 -50.38
N GLY A 264 2.52 -12.26 -51.05
CA GLY A 264 3.98 -12.20 -50.93
C GLY A 264 4.42 -12.76 -49.58
N VAL A 265 4.58 -11.88 -48.59
CA VAL A 265 4.83 -12.25 -47.18
C VAL A 265 3.52 -12.18 -46.41
N ALA A 266 2.95 -13.33 -46.06
CA ALA A 266 1.70 -13.41 -45.32
C ALA A 266 1.88 -13.05 -43.83
N PHE A 267 2.91 -13.59 -43.17
CA PHE A 267 3.31 -13.17 -41.82
C PHE A 267 4.81 -13.38 -41.58
N VAL A 268 5.34 -12.65 -40.59
CA VAL A 268 6.68 -12.80 -40.03
C VAL A 268 6.54 -12.96 -38.51
N ASP A 269 6.96 -14.09 -37.98
CA ASP A 269 6.91 -14.37 -36.54
C ASP A 269 8.32 -14.54 -35.97
N THR A 270 8.82 -13.49 -35.34
CA THR A 270 10.18 -13.48 -34.77
C THR A 270 10.25 -14.36 -33.52
N TRP A 271 9.29 -14.20 -32.62
CA TRP A 271 9.28 -14.84 -31.29
C TRP A 271 9.02 -16.34 -31.33
N ALA A 272 8.39 -16.86 -32.39
CA ALA A 272 8.23 -18.30 -32.61
C ALA A 272 9.58 -19.04 -32.54
N VAL A 273 10.66 -18.47 -33.08
CA VAL A 273 11.98 -19.13 -33.18
C VAL A 273 13.09 -18.42 -32.41
N ARG A 274 12.99 -17.10 -32.21
CA ARG A 274 13.97 -16.29 -31.48
C ARG A 274 14.05 -16.69 -30.00
N ARG A 275 15.25 -16.88 -29.47
CA ARG A 275 15.52 -17.14 -28.04
C ARG A 275 16.54 -16.16 -27.50
N GLN A 276 16.37 -15.76 -26.24
CA GLN A 276 17.45 -15.10 -25.50
C GLN A 276 18.55 -16.11 -25.20
N VAL A 277 19.78 -15.61 -25.12
CA VAL A 277 20.91 -16.41 -24.64
C VAL A 277 20.65 -16.89 -23.21
N GLY A 278 21.04 -18.13 -22.90
CA GLY A 278 20.84 -18.70 -21.57
C GLY A 278 21.59 -20.00 -21.39
N ALA A 279 22.32 -20.10 -20.29
CA ALA A 279 23.11 -21.27 -19.96
C ALA A 279 22.22 -22.50 -19.73
N SER A 280 22.63 -23.65 -20.27
CA SER A 280 22.01 -24.94 -19.99
C SER A 280 22.50 -25.46 -18.64
N LEU A 281 21.95 -24.94 -17.54
CA LEU A 281 22.37 -25.28 -16.17
C LEU A 281 21.49 -26.30 -15.46
N ALA A 282 20.50 -26.88 -16.13
CA ALA A 282 19.63 -27.85 -15.48
C ALA A 282 20.28 -29.24 -15.48
N SER A 283 20.59 -29.75 -14.29
CA SER A 283 20.84 -31.19 -14.11
C SER A 283 19.71 -31.99 -14.77
N GLN A 284 20.07 -33.04 -15.52
CA GLN A 284 19.19 -33.76 -16.46
C GLN A 284 17.83 -34.17 -15.88
N ALA A 285 17.76 -34.45 -14.57
CA ALA A 285 16.51 -34.85 -13.90
C ALA A 285 15.45 -33.72 -13.77
N TRP A 286 15.85 -32.45 -13.73
CA TRP A 286 14.94 -31.32 -13.45
C TRP A 286 14.77 -30.34 -14.62
N GLY A 287 15.47 -30.55 -15.75
CA GLY A 287 15.50 -29.62 -16.89
C GLY A 287 14.17 -29.36 -17.58
N ALA A 288 13.17 -30.23 -17.38
CA ALA A 288 11.81 -29.99 -17.84
C ALA A 288 11.11 -28.86 -17.05
N TRP A 289 11.44 -28.72 -15.76
CA TRP A 289 10.77 -27.82 -14.80
C TRP A 289 11.60 -26.59 -14.39
N ALA A 290 12.94 -26.69 -14.41
CA ALA A 290 13.85 -25.65 -13.96
C ALA A 290 14.95 -25.36 -15.00
N GLY A 291 15.30 -24.08 -15.17
CA GLY A 291 16.41 -23.62 -16.03
C GLY A 291 16.08 -22.41 -16.90
N ALA A 292 17.12 -21.66 -17.30
CA ALA A 292 17.01 -20.41 -18.06
C ALA A 292 16.27 -20.57 -19.40
N ARG A 293 16.38 -21.74 -20.05
CA ARG A 293 15.66 -22.06 -21.29
C ARG A 293 14.14 -22.07 -21.12
N GLY A 294 13.64 -22.54 -19.97
CA GLY A 294 12.21 -22.55 -19.67
C GLY A 294 11.63 -21.15 -19.57
N GLU A 295 12.34 -20.25 -18.89
CA GLU A 295 11.96 -18.85 -18.72
C GLU A 295 12.02 -18.08 -20.06
N ALA A 296 13.09 -18.28 -20.84
CA ALA A 296 13.24 -17.67 -22.17
C ALA A 296 12.09 -18.10 -23.11
N LEU A 297 11.68 -19.37 -23.07
CA LEU A 297 10.53 -19.87 -23.84
C LEU A 297 9.21 -19.25 -23.37
N ALA A 298 9.03 -19.07 -22.07
CA ALA A 298 7.81 -18.48 -21.53
C ALA A 298 7.66 -17.01 -21.95
N GLN A 299 8.73 -16.23 -21.85
CA GLN A 299 8.76 -14.84 -22.32
C GLN A 299 8.53 -14.75 -23.83
N ALA A 300 9.19 -15.61 -24.61
CA ALA A 300 9.00 -15.65 -26.06
C ALA A 300 7.54 -15.97 -26.45
N ARG A 301 6.84 -16.84 -25.72
CA ARG A 301 5.40 -17.12 -25.98
C ARG A 301 4.51 -15.91 -25.72
N LEU A 302 4.74 -15.20 -24.61
CA LEU A 302 4.01 -13.96 -24.34
C LEU A 302 4.26 -12.94 -25.44
N ALA A 303 5.52 -12.70 -25.79
CA ALA A 303 5.90 -11.75 -26.84
C ALA A 303 5.34 -12.14 -28.21
N GLN A 304 5.35 -13.45 -28.54
CA GLN A 304 4.74 -13.98 -29.76
C GLN A 304 3.25 -13.69 -29.83
N PHE A 305 2.52 -13.96 -28.73
CA PHE A 305 1.09 -13.66 -28.66
C PHE A 305 0.81 -12.17 -28.79
N GLN A 306 1.56 -11.32 -28.07
CA GLN A 306 1.38 -9.87 -28.13
C GLN A 306 1.65 -9.30 -29.53
N GLN A 307 2.71 -9.79 -30.21
CA GLN A 307 3.00 -9.39 -31.60
C GLN A 307 1.91 -9.92 -32.55
N HIS A 308 1.48 -11.16 -32.40
CA HIS A 308 0.43 -11.71 -33.24
C HIS A 308 -0.88 -10.92 -33.08
N LEU A 309 -1.22 -10.52 -31.85
CA LEU A 309 -2.38 -9.68 -31.54
C LEU A 309 -2.26 -8.29 -32.17
N SER A 310 -1.06 -7.68 -32.18
CA SER A 310 -0.82 -6.39 -32.84
C SER A 310 -0.88 -6.45 -34.36
N ASP A 311 -0.56 -7.60 -34.94
CA ASP A 311 -0.56 -7.81 -36.39
C ASP A 311 -1.97 -8.13 -36.94
N LEU A 312 -2.97 -8.33 -36.06
CA LEU A 312 -4.35 -8.58 -36.49
C LEU A 312 -4.98 -7.34 -37.15
N PRO A 313 -5.88 -7.52 -38.13
CA PRO A 313 -6.63 -6.41 -38.71
C PRO A 313 -7.41 -5.63 -37.63
N SER A 314 -7.34 -4.30 -37.65
CA SER A 314 -7.99 -3.44 -36.64
C SER A 314 -9.49 -3.69 -36.49
N GLY A 315 -10.18 -4.00 -37.60
CA GLY A 315 -11.61 -4.35 -37.60
C GLY A 315 -11.95 -5.67 -36.90
N ALA A 316 -10.97 -6.56 -36.71
CA ALA A 316 -11.17 -7.84 -36.02
C ALA A 316 -11.11 -7.71 -34.49
N LEU A 317 -10.39 -6.70 -33.96
CA LEU A 317 -10.12 -6.56 -32.51
C LEU A 317 -11.38 -6.39 -31.67
N ALA A 318 -12.40 -5.69 -32.17
CA ALA A 318 -13.63 -5.41 -31.43
C ALA A 318 -14.53 -6.65 -31.22
N THR A 319 -14.43 -7.64 -32.11
CA THR A 319 -15.24 -8.89 -32.06
C THR A 319 -14.37 -10.13 -31.92
N LEU A 320 -13.12 -9.94 -31.46
CA LEU A 320 -12.11 -10.97 -31.43
C LEU A 320 -12.53 -12.11 -30.50
N ARG A 321 -12.56 -13.33 -31.03
CA ARG A 321 -12.77 -14.57 -30.27
C ARG A 321 -11.50 -15.41 -30.36
N ALA A 322 -10.94 -15.78 -29.22
CA ALA A 322 -9.63 -16.43 -29.16
C ALA A 322 -9.59 -17.72 -30.00
N ASN A 323 -10.64 -18.54 -29.95
CA ASN A 323 -10.71 -19.83 -30.64
C ASN A 323 -10.86 -19.74 -32.16
N GLU A 324 -11.18 -18.56 -32.71
CA GLU A 324 -11.29 -18.35 -34.16
C GLU A 324 -9.99 -17.89 -34.80
N TRP A 325 -9.07 -17.32 -34.01
CA TRP A 325 -7.81 -16.73 -34.47
C TRP A 325 -6.58 -17.46 -33.92
N PHE A 326 -6.71 -18.11 -32.76
CA PHE A 326 -5.62 -18.82 -32.10
C PHE A 326 -5.98 -20.28 -31.84
N ARG A 327 -4.97 -21.14 -31.89
CA ARG A 327 -5.05 -22.54 -31.44
C ARG A 327 -4.61 -22.67 -29.98
N TRP A 328 -3.66 -21.83 -29.59
CA TRP A 328 -3.02 -21.81 -28.28
C TRP A 328 -3.02 -20.41 -27.70
N LEU A 329 -3.28 -20.30 -26.39
CA LEU A 329 -3.01 -19.08 -25.64
C LEU A 329 -1.76 -19.27 -24.76
N PRO A 330 -0.93 -18.23 -24.60
CA PRO A 330 0.10 -18.24 -23.56
C PRO A 330 -0.54 -18.32 -22.17
N PRO A 331 0.23 -18.67 -21.13
CA PRO A 331 -0.26 -18.66 -19.75
C PRO A 331 -0.69 -17.29 -19.24
N ALA A 332 -0.22 -16.21 -19.87
CA ALA A 332 -0.63 -14.84 -19.57
C ALA A 332 -0.57 -14.00 -20.84
N GLY A 333 -1.40 -12.96 -20.93
CA GLY A 333 -1.41 -12.02 -22.05
C GLY A 333 -2.23 -10.77 -21.76
N PHE A 334 -1.86 -9.63 -22.38
CA PHE A 334 -2.58 -8.38 -22.21
C PHE A 334 -3.59 -8.21 -23.34
N LEU A 335 -4.79 -7.75 -22.99
CA LEU A 335 -5.91 -7.55 -23.90
C LEU A 335 -6.05 -6.07 -24.27
N GLU A 336 -4.91 -5.47 -24.63
CA GLU A 336 -4.82 -4.10 -25.11
C GLU A 336 -3.80 -4.02 -26.23
N VAL A 337 -4.19 -3.42 -27.35
CA VAL A 337 -3.35 -3.24 -28.54
C VAL A 337 -3.49 -1.80 -29.00
N ALA A 338 -2.38 -1.06 -29.04
CA ALA A 338 -2.32 0.32 -29.53
C ALA A 338 -3.43 1.22 -28.93
N GLY A 339 -3.70 1.09 -27.61
CA GLY A 339 -4.75 1.82 -26.89
C GLY A 339 -6.18 1.30 -27.08
N THR A 340 -6.38 0.29 -27.92
CA THR A 340 -7.67 -0.40 -28.07
C THR A 340 -7.78 -1.51 -27.05
N THR A 341 -8.75 -1.41 -26.14
CA THR A 341 -9.08 -2.48 -25.19
C THR A 341 -9.91 -3.56 -25.88
N ILE A 342 -9.47 -4.81 -25.79
CA ILE A 342 -10.23 -5.97 -26.27
C ILE A 342 -11.16 -6.44 -25.14
N ASP A 343 -12.44 -6.65 -25.46
CA ASP A 343 -13.39 -7.19 -24.48
C ASP A 343 -13.03 -8.64 -24.13
N TRP A 344 -12.62 -8.85 -22.88
CA TRP A 344 -12.15 -10.15 -22.40
C TRP A 344 -13.24 -11.21 -22.38
N ARG A 345 -14.51 -10.82 -22.21
CA ARG A 345 -15.65 -11.76 -22.23
C ARG A 345 -15.85 -12.35 -23.61
N THR A 346 -15.86 -11.49 -24.62
CA THR A 346 -15.96 -11.92 -26.03
C THR A 346 -14.72 -12.72 -26.44
N PHE A 347 -13.53 -12.26 -26.04
CA PHE A 347 -12.26 -12.92 -26.37
C PHE A 347 -12.16 -14.34 -25.80
N LEU A 348 -12.41 -14.53 -24.51
CA LEU A 348 -12.27 -15.83 -23.85
C LEU A 348 -13.51 -16.73 -24.00
N GLY A 349 -14.67 -16.16 -24.35
CA GLY A 349 -15.91 -16.90 -24.57
C GLY A 349 -16.27 -17.81 -23.40
N GLY A 350 -16.48 -19.11 -23.66
CA GLY A 350 -16.81 -20.10 -22.62
C GLY A 350 -15.70 -20.37 -21.59
N GLN A 351 -14.49 -19.82 -21.78
CA GLN A 351 -13.39 -19.90 -20.82
C GLN A 351 -13.26 -18.64 -19.96
N ALA A 352 -14.09 -17.62 -20.21
CA ALA A 352 -14.08 -16.36 -19.48
C ALA A 352 -14.45 -16.60 -18.00
N PRO A 353 -13.69 -16.04 -17.04
CA PRO A 353 -14.09 -16.09 -15.63
C PRO A 353 -15.38 -15.30 -15.38
N GLN A 354 -16.04 -15.53 -14.25
CA GLN A 354 -17.28 -14.81 -13.91
C GLN A 354 -17.05 -13.30 -13.71
N LYS A 355 -15.94 -12.93 -13.08
CA LYS A 355 -15.59 -11.55 -12.73
C LYS A 355 -14.15 -11.22 -13.11
N GLU A 356 -13.93 -9.95 -13.43
CA GLU A 356 -12.59 -9.36 -13.46
C GLU A 356 -12.22 -8.85 -12.05
N VAL A 357 -10.93 -8.84 -11.73
CA VAL A 357 -10.40 -8.42 -10.42
C VAL A 357 -9.47 -7.22 -10.61
N VAL A 358 -9.57 -6.21 -9.75
CA VAL A 358 -8.63 -5.09 -9.77
C VAL A 358 -7.30 -5.54 -9.17
N LEU A 359 -6.22 -5.33 -9.92
CA LEU A 359 -4.85 -5.61 -9.47
C LEU A 359 -4.08 -4.29 -9.40
N ALA A 360 -3.35 -4.06 -8.30
CA ALA A 360 -2.47 -2.91 -8.21
C ALA A 360 -1.38 -3.04 -9.29
N PRO A 361 -1.06 -1.98 -10.05
CA PRO A 361 -0.06 -2.06 -11.12
C PRO A 361 1.31 -2.59 -10.65
N ALA A 362 1.69 -2.31 -9.40
CA ALA A 362 2.93 -2.78 -8.79
C ALA A 362 3.01 -4.31 -8.61
N ASP A 363 1.86 -5.00 -8.49
CA ASP A 363 1.80 -6.45 -8.28
C ASP A 363 1.81 -7.23 -9.61
N ALA A 364 1.50 -6.56 -10.72
CA ALA A 364 1.39 -7.18 -12.04
C ALA A 364 2.65 -7.96 -12.47
N PRO A 365 3.90 -7.46 -12.28
CA PRO A 365 5.09 -8.20 -12.67
C PRO A 365 5.21 -9.57 -11.97
N GLY A 366 4.90 -9.63 -10.68
CA GLY A 366 4.94 -10.88 -9.90
C GLY A 366 3.89 -11.89 -10.37
N VAL A 367 2.67 -11.42 -10.63
CA VAL A 367 1.57 -12.24 -11.16
C VAL A 367 1.90 -12.79 -12.54
N VAL A 368 2.45 -11.96 -13.44
CA VAL A 368 2.84 -12.39 -14.79
C VAL A 368 3.99 -13.40 -14.72
N ALA A 369 5.06 -13.12 -13.97
CA ALA A 369 6.20 -14.03 -13.85
C ALA A 369 5.79 -15.42 -13.35
N GLU A 370 4.89 -15.48 -12.37
CA GLU A 370 4.36 -16.72 -11.83
C GLU A 370 3.42 -17.44 -12.81
N ALA A 371 2.61 -16.71 -13.57
CA ALA A 371 1.78 -17.30 -14.61
C ALA A 371 2.61 -17.88 -15.76
N LEU A 372 3.68 -17.21 -16.18
CA LEU A 372 4.56 -17.64 -17.26
C LEU A 372 5.28 -18.98 -16.99
N ARG A 373 5.41 -19.38 -15.72
CA ARG A 373 5.92 -20.70 -15.34
C ARG A 373 4.96 -21.86 -15.64
N ARG A 374 3.73 -21.57 -16.06
CA ARG A 374 2.70 -22.58 -16.34
C ARG A 374 2.72 -22.98 -17.82
N ASP A 375 2.09 -24.10 -18.12
CA ASP A 375 1.93 -24.55 -19.50
C ASP A 375 0.97 -23.66 -20.29
N PRO A 376 1.16 -23.50 -21.61
CA PRO A 376 0.23 -22.80 -22.48
C PRO A 376 -1.11 -23.55 -22.57
N LEU A 377 -2.17 -22.82 -22.94
CA LEU A 377 -3.54 -23.30 -22.94
C LEU A 377 -4.00 -23.69 -24.35
N PRO A 378 -4.28 -24.98 -24.62
CA PRO A 378 -4.94 -25.37 -25.86
C PRO A 378 -6.42 -24.95 -25.83
N LEU A 379 -6.86 -24.22 -26.86
CA LEU A 379 -8.24 -23.73 -26.92
C LEU A 379 -9.28 -24.81 -27.30
N ALA A 380 -8.82 -25.93 -27.87
CA ALA A 380 -9.69 -27.06 -28.26
C ALA A 380 -10.19 -27.91 -27.07
N SER A 381 -9.53 -27.87 -25.91
CA SER A 381 -9.72 -28.85 -24.83
C SER A 381 -10.73 -28.45 -23.74
N GLY A 382 -11.41 -27.30 -23.88
CA GLY A 382 -12.39 -26.84 -22.87
C GLY A 382 -11.81 -26.55 -21.47
N SER A 383 -10.48 -26.41 -21.38
CA SER A 383 -9.76 -26.20 -20.12
C SER A 383 -10.22 -24.92 -19.41
N ARG A 384 -10.65 -25.06 -18.16
CA ARG A 384 -11.08 -23.96 -17.27
C ARG A 384 -9.92 -23.55 -16.35
N GLY A 385 -9.95 -22.30 -15.86
CA GLY A 385 -8.97 -21.80 -14.89
C GLY A 385 -8.20 -20.56 -15.34
N LEU A 386 -8.81 -19.70 -16.17
CA LEU A 386 -8.27 -18.37 -16.46
C LEU A 386 -8.83 -17.36 -15.44
N ARG A 387 -8.03 -16.35 -15.10
CA ARG A 387 -8.45 -15.16 -14.35
C ARG A 387 -8.14 -13.92 -15.17
N VAL A 388 -8.98 -12.90 -15.05
CA VAL A 388 -8.78 -11.60 -15.70
C VAL A 388 -8.57 -10.55 -14.64
N PHE A 389 -7.45 -9.85 -14.73
CA PHE A 389 -7.13 -8.69 -13.92
C PHE A 389 -7.31 -7.40 -14.72
N ARG A 390 -7.78 -6.35 -14.06
CA ARG A 390 -7.71 -4.97 -14.55
C ARG A 390 -6.64 -4.25 -13.75
N LEU A 391 -5.64 -3.69 -14.41
CA LEU A 391 -4.54 -2.99 -13.75
C LEU A 391 -5.02 -1.59 -13.31
N GLY A 392 -5.18 -1.37 -12.00
CA GLY A 392 -5.78 -0.15 -11.47
C GLY A 392 -7.26 0.04 -11.82
N SER A 393 -7.77 1.26 -11.70
CA SER A 393 -9.20 1.56 -11.95
C SER A 393 -9.56 1.54 -13.44
N SER A 394 -8.65 1.97 -14.32
CA SER A 394 -8.90 2.15 -15.76
C SER A 394 -7.83 1.57 -16.69
N GLY A 395 -6.89 0.76 -16.19
CA GLY A 395 -5.79 0.25 -17.00
C GLY A 395 -6.10 -1.02 -17.81
N PRO A 396 -5.07 -1.58 -18.46
CA PRO A 396 -5.19 -2.76 -19.33
C PRO A 396 -5.77 -3.96 -18.59
N ARG A 397 -6.40 -4.85 -19.38
CA ARG A 397 -6.82 -6.17 -18.90
C ARG A 397 -5.71 -7.18 -19.16
N LEU A 398 -5.39 -7.97 -18.14
CA LEU A 398 -4.42 -9.05 -18.18
C LEU A 398 -5.16 -10.36 -17.89
N PHE A 399 -5.14 -11.30 -18.83
CA PHE A 399 -5.56 -12.67 -18.51
C PHE A 399 -4.37 -13.47 -18.01
N VAL A 400 -4.59 -14.34 -17.03
CA VAL A 400 -3.61 -15.31 -16.53
C VAL A 400 -4.24 -16.67 -16.31
N ARG A 401 -3.46 -17.73 -16.51
CA ARG A 401 -3.82 -19.09 -16.17
C ARG A 401 -3.52 -19.37 -14.70
N ASN A 402 -4.51 -19.86 -13.96
CA ASN A 402 -4.37 -20.32 -12.59
C ASN A 402 -3.71 -21.72 -12.54
N ALA A 403 -3.23 -22.10 -11.36
CA ALA A 403 -2.82 -23.48 -11.12
C ALA A 403 -4.04 -24.42 -11.19
N ALA A 404 -3.85 -25.64 -11.70
CA ALA A 404 -4.93 -26.60 -11.98
C ALA A 404 -5.80 -26.99 -10.77
N ARG A 405 -5.35 -26.71 -9.54
CA ARG A 405 -6.08 -27.01 -8.28
C ARG A 405 -6.37 -25.77 -7.42
N MET A 406 -6.07 -24.57 -7.90
CA MET A 406 -6.43 -23.36 -7.19
C MET A 406 -7.93 -23.13 -7.36
N ARG A 407 -8.67 -23.09 -6.24
CA ARG A 407 -10.09 -22.73 -6.19
C ARG A 407 -10.21 -21.37 -5.53
N HIS A 408 -10.88 -20.44 -6.19
CA HIS A 408 -11.19 -19.14 -5.60
C HIS A 408 -12.49 -19.21 -4.81
N ALA A 409 -12.70 -18.28 -3.87
CA ALA A 409 -13.89 -18.27 -3.03
C ALA A 409 -15.19 -18.27 -3.87
N GLU A 410 -15.22 -17.53 -4.98
CA GLU A 410 -16.37 -17.51 -5.91
C GLU A 410 -16.62 -18.85 -6.64
N GLU A 411 -15.66 -19.77 -6.65
CA GLU A 411 -15.78 -21.08 -7.30
C GLU A 411 -16.11 -22.21 -6.30
N VAL A 412 -16.13 -21.88 -5.01
CA VAL A 412 -16.44 -22.83 -3.94
C VAL A 412 -17.92 -22.67 -3.59
N TRP A 413 -18.71 -23.68 -3.95
CA TRP A 413 -20.12 -23.72 -3.63
C TRP A 413 -20.34 -23.69 -2.11
N LEU A 414 -21.33 -22.90 -1.69
CA LEU A 414 -21.81 -22.83 -0.31
C LEU A 414 -23.34 -22.99 -0.31
N ASP A 415 -23.85 -23.85 0.56
CA ASP A 415 -25.28 -23.91 0.84
C ASP A 415 -25.70 -22.69 1.69
N GLY A 416 -26.10 -21.60 1.05
CA GLY A 416 -26.51 -20.38 1.73
C GLY A 416 -27.73 -20.56 2.62
N GLU A 417 -28.68 -21.42 2.27
CA GLU A 417 -29.86 -21.69 3.12
C GLU A 417 -29.43 -22.35 4.43
N ARG A 418 -28.61 -23.40 4.35
CA ARG A 418 -28.07 -24.07 5.55
C ARG A 418 -27.13 -23.18 6.36
N ALA A 419 -26.45 -22.24 5.72
CA ALA A 419 -25.58 -21.26 6.36
C ALA A 419 -26.31 -20.00 6.91
N GLY A 420 -27.64 -19.90 6.78
CA GLY A 420 -28.40 -18.72 7.25
C GLY A 420 -28.22 -17.46 6.37
N LEU A 421 -27.76 -17.63 5.15
CA LEU A 421 -27.48 -16.61 4.15
C LEU A 421 -28.33 -16.85 2.88
N PRO A 422 -29.64 -16.50 2.88
CA PRO A 422 -30.56 -16.85 1.79
C PRO A 422 -30.17 -16.22 0.43
N GLY A 423 -30.15 -16.99 -0.65
CA GLY A 423 -29.68 -16.50 -1.96
C GLY A 423 -28.16 -16.33 -2.08
N VAL A 424 -27.39 -16.96 -1.18
CA VAL A 424 -25.94 -17.17 -1.36
C VAL A 424 -25.72 -18.60 -1.83
N ASP A 425 -24.94 -18.78 -2.88
CA ASP A 425 -24.60 -20.09 -3.46
C ASP A 425 -23.08 -20.34 -3.57
N ASP A 426 -22.26 -19.36 -3.23
CA ASP A 426 -20.80 -19.49 -3.19
C ASP A 426 -20.16 -18.78 -1.96
N VAL A 427 -18.92 -19.15 -1.64
CA VAL A 427 -18.19 -18.63 -0.47
C VAL A 427 -17.88 -17.13 -0.61
N GLN A 428 -17.65 -16.61 -1.81
CA GLN A 428 -17.40 -15.18 -1.99
C GLN A 428 -18.66 -14.37 -1.70
N LEU A 429 -19.80 -14.76 -2.24
CA LEU A 429 -21.07 -14.12 -2.01
C LEU A 429 -21.46 -14.21 -0.53
N ALA A 430 -21.06 -15.29 0.15
CA ALA A 430 -21.17 -15.42 1.60
C ALA A 430 -20.32 -14.37 2.33
N LEU A 431 -19.04 -14.23 1.96
CA LEU A 431 -18.14 -13.22 2.51
C LEU A 431 -18.66 -11.81 2.23
N ASP A 432 -19.14 -11.52 1.03
CA ASP A 432 -19.70 -10.22 0.66
C ASP A 432 -20.96 -9.91 1.45
N LYS A 433 -21.82 -10.92 1.65
CA LYS A 433 -23.06 -10.77 2.41
C LYS A 433 -22.82 -10.72 3.91
N LEU A 434 -21.84 -11.45 4.43
CA LEU A 434 -21.38 -11.38 5.80
C LEU A 434 -20.69 -10.04 6.06
N ALA A 435 -19.82 -9.56 5.17
CA ALA A 435 -19.25 -8.21 5.27
C ALA A 435 -20.33 -7.11 5.31
N ARG A 436 -21.51 -7.38 4.71
CA ARG A 436 -22.69 -6.51 4.82
C ARG A 436 -23.56 -6.75 6.07
N ARG A 437 -23.37 -7.85 6.81
CA ARG A 437 -24.23 -8.30 7.93
C ARG A 437 -23.53 -8.38 9.29
N THR A 438 -22.25 -8.73 9.35
CA THR A 438 -21.47 -8.84 10.58
C THR A 438 -20.77 -7.51 10.85
N CYS A 439 -21.21 -6.86 11.94
CA CYS A 439 -20.90 -5.51 12.38
C CYS A 439 -21.45 -4.43 11.43
N ALA A 440 -22.50 -3.72 11.86
CA ALA A 440 -22.96 -2.46 11.27
C ALA A 440 -21.93 -1.32 11.46
N GLN A 441 -20.63 -1.66 11.44
CA GLN A 441 -19.53 -0.75 11.56
C GLN A 441 -19.31 -0.12 10.19
N VAL A 442 -19.86 1.06 10.00
CA VAL A 442 -19.55 1.87 8.83
C VAL A 442 -18.16 2.43 9.00
N VAL A 443 -17.32 2.36 7.96
CA VAL A 443 -15.94 2.83 8.01
C VAL A 443 -15.84 4.15 7.25
N LEU A 444 -15.38 5.19 7.94
CA LEU A 444 -14.98 6.45 7.33
C LEU A 444 -13.47 6.40 7.04
N ARG A 445 -13.12 6.55 5.77
CA ARG A 445 -11.73 6.69 5.31
C ARG A 445 -11.43 8.17 5.05
N PRO A 446 -10.46 8.78 5.74
CA PRO A 446 -10.11 10.19 5.53
C PRO A 446 -9.73 10.53 4.08
N GLU A 447 -9.20 9.56 3.32
CA GLU A 447 -8.82 9.70 1.90
C GLU A 447 -10.00 10.03 0.96
N LEU A 448 -11.24 9.75 1.38
CA LEU A 448 -12.43 10.00 0.57
C LEU A 448 -12.86 11.48 0.56
N GLY A 449 -12.24 12.31 1.40
CA GLY A 449 -12.51 13.73 1.50
C GLY A 449 -13.82 14.08 2.23
N GLU A 450 -14.03 15.39 2.40
CA GLU A 450 -15.12 15.95 3.21
C GLU A 450 -16.51 15.64 2.67
N ASP A 451 -16.73 15.74 1.35
CA ASP A 451 -18.05 15.53 0.73
C ASP A 451 -18.58 14.11 1.00
N ALA A 452 -17.72 13.11 0.87
CA ALA A 452 -18.07 11.73 1.16
C ALA A 452 -18.35 11.51 2.65
N ALA A 453 -17.59 12.17 3.53
CA ALA A 453 -17.81 12.13 4.97
C ALA A 453 -19.16 12.76 5.35
N ARG A 454 -19.52 13.91 4.77
CA ARG A 454 -20.82 14.57 4.99
C ARG A 454 -21.97 13.69 4.54
N ALA A 455 -21.92 13.17 3.31
CA ALA A 455 -22.96 12.28 2.79
C ALA A 455 -23.12 11.02 3.65
N LEU A 456 -22.03 10.51 4.22
CA LEU A 456 -22.07 9.40 5.18
C LEU A 456 -22.82 9.79 6.46
N PHE A 457 -22.48 10.90 7.09
CA PHE A 457 -23.10 11.36 8.33
C PHE A 457 -24.59 11.70 8.17
N GLU A 458 -24.98 12.28 7.03
CA GLU A 458 -26.38 12.51 6.66
C GLU A 458 -27.16 11.20 6.58
N ARG A 459 -26.58 10.17 5.97
CA ARG A 459 -27.20 8.83 5.85
C ARG A 459 -27.27 8.07 7.19
N LEU A 460 -26.35 8.35 8.10
CA LEU A 460 -26.34 7.72 9.43
C LEU A 460 -27.35 8.36 10.39
N SER A 461 -27.70 9.63 10.16
CA SER A 461 -28.67 10.36 10.95
C SER A 461 -30.06 9.73 10.85
N GLY A 462 -30.77 9.59 11.98
CA GLY A 462 -32.09 8.97 12.04
C GLY A 462 -32.11 7.44 12.24
N ASN A 463 -30.96 6.75 12.20
CA ASN A 463 -30.90 5.30 12.38
C ASN A 463 -30.98 4.88 13.85
N ASP A 464 -31.58 3.72 14.14
CA ASP A 464 -31.74 3.19 15.50
C ASP A 464 -30.42 2.78 16.18
N GLU A 465 -29.42 2.36 15.40
CA GLU A 465 -28.10 1.95 15.88
C GLU A 465 -27.04 2.38 14.85
N VAL A 466 -25.97 3.01 15.34
CA VAL A 466 -24.86 3.51 14.51
C VAL A 466 -23.56 3.07 15.14
N ALA A 467 -22.79 2.23 14.45
CA ALA A 467 -21.40 1.96 14.78
C ALA A 467 -20.51 2.54 13.67
N LEU A 468 -19.66 3.51 14.00
CA LEU A 468 -18.78 4.21 13.06
C LEU A 468 -17.31 3.99 13.46
N CYS A 469 -16.52 3.48 12.53
CA CYS A 469 -15.06 3.45 12.64
C CYS A 469 -14.44 4.55 11.80
N ILE A 470 -13.50 5.30 12.36
CA ILE A 470 -12.71 6.28 11.62
C ILE A 470 -11.30 5.70 11.48
N GLU A 471 -10.88 5.45 10.24
CA GLU A 471 -9.51 4.97 9.97
C GLU A 471 -8.46 6.02 10.35
N SER A 472 -7.19 5.62 10.40
CA SER A 472 -6.10 6.56 10.61
C SER A 472 -5.98 7.50 9.41
N GLY A 473 -5.75 8.78 9.67
CA GLY A 473 -5.61 9.84 8.68
C GLY A 473 -6.12 11.18 9.22
N ILE A 474 -5.86 12.24 8.47
CA ILE A 474 -6.35 13.59 8.78
C ILE A 474 -7.46 13.91 7.78
N LEU A 475 -8.66 14.19 8.31
CA LEU A 475 -9.77 14.73 7.53
C LEU A 475 -9.92 16.21 7.86
N ASP A 476 -9.44 17.06 6.96
CA ASP A 476 -9.69 18.50 7.00
C ASP A 476 -11.14 18.78 6.56
N LEU A 477 -11.83 19.61 7.33
CA LEU A 477 -13.24 19.97 7.18
C LEU A 477 -13.39 21.49 7.09
N GLU A 478 -14.23 21.96 6.18
CA GLU A 478 -14.65 23.37 6.14
C GLU A 478 -15.76 23.68 7.17
N ARG A 479 -16.59 22.69 7.52
CA ARG A 479 -17.66 22.81 8.54
C ARG A 479 -17.83 21.49 9.30
N PRO A 480 -18.40 21.49 10.52
CA PRO A 480 -18.58 20.29 11.33
C PRO A 480 -19.30 19.15 10.61
N LEU A 481 -18.90 17.92 10.90
CA LEU A 481 -19.70 16.73 10.64
C LEU A 481 -20.78 16.63 11.72
N VAL A 482 -22.04 16.48 11.29
CA VAL A 482 -23.20 16.47 12.19
C VAL A 482 -23.90 15.12 12.10
N LEU A 483 -24.00 14.41 13.23
CA LEU A 483 -24.82 13.21 13.39
C LEU A 483 -26.02 13.54 14.28
N ALA A 484 -27.23 13.48 13.72
CA ALA A 484 -28.43 13.91 14.43
C ALA A 484 -29.51 12.83 14.52
N ARG A 485 -30.28 12.84 15.62
CA ARG A 485 -31.51 12.03 15.81
C ARG A 485 -31.31 10.52 15.62
N ALA A 486 -30.13 9.99 15.97
CA ALA A 486 -29.87 8.55 15.93
C ALA A 486 -30.22 7.87 17.27
N GLY A 487 -30.40 6.56 17.30
CA GLY A 487 -30.59 5.80 18.54
C GLY A 487 -29.27 5.64 19.29
N ASP A 488 -28.69 4.44 19.32
CA ASP A 488 -27.43 4.18 20.02
C ASP A 488 -26.23 4.38 19.09
N VAL A 489 -25.35 5.32 19.45
CA VAL A 489 -24.21 5.71 18.64
C VAL A 489 -22.90 5.26 19.28
N GLN A 490 -22.06 4.57 18.53
CA GLN A 490 -20.67 4.26 18.86
C GLN A 490 -19.76 4.81 17.77
N ILE A 491 -18.87 5.73 18.14
CA ILE A 491 -17.83 6.27 17.25
C ILE A 491 -16.47 5.87 17.82
N ARG A 492 -15.66 5.19 17.01
CA ARG A 492 -14.33 4.74 17.39
C ARG A 492 -13.28 5.11 16.35
N GLY A 493 -12.20 5.75 16.78
CA GLY A 493 -11.02 5.99 15.95
C GLY A 493 -9.85 5.07 16.29
N HIS A 494 -8.65 5.50 15.91
CA HIS A 494 -7.36 4.85 16.19
C HIS A 494 -6.42 5.75 17.02
N GLY A 495 -6.98 6.49 17.98
CA GLY A 495 -6.29 7.47 18.82
C GLY A 495 -5.98 8.76 18.07
N ALA A 496 -4.82 9.36 18.38
CA ALA A 496 -4.36 10.60 17.74
C ALA A 496 -4.15 10.48 16.22
N GLY A 497 -4.02 9.25 15.70
CA GLY A 497 -3.88 8.99 14.26
C GLY A 497 -5.16 9.22 13.46
N SER A 498 -6.34 9.24 14.09
CA SER A 498 -7.64 9.50 13.45
C SER A 498 -8.09 10.92 13.79
N LEU A 499 -7.65 11.92 13.00
CA LEU A 499 -7.88 13.33 13.29
C LEU A 499 -8.99 13.91 12.40
N LEU A 500 -10.07 14.41 13.01
CA LEU A 500 -11.05 15.28 12.37
C LEU A 500 -10.70 16.74 12.69
N ARG A 501 -10.39 17.55 11.69
CA ARG A 501 -9.97 18.94 11.89
C ARG A 501 -10.83 19.91 11.11
N CYS A 502 -11.55 20.78 11.80
CA CYS A 502 -12.30 21.88 11.19
C CYS A 502 -11.54 23.18 11.40
N ARG A 503 -10.99 23.78 10.33
CA ARG A 503 -10.13 24.98 10.46
C ARG A 503 -10.91 26.27 10.63
N ALA A 504 -12.07 26.37 9.98
CA ALA A 504 -12.90 27.57 9.94
C ALA A 504 -14.04 27.57 10.97
N GLY A 505 -14.00 26.66 11.96
CA GLY A 505 -15.06 26.61 12.97
C GLY A 505 -14.68 25.85 14.24
N GLU A 506 -15.45 26.12 15.29
CA GLU A 506 -15.27 25.61 16.66
C GLU A 506 -15.36 24.10 16.79
N ALA A 507 -16.23 23.48 15.98
CA ALA A 507 -16.56 22.07 16.09
C ALA A 507 -16.12 21.32 14.83
N ALA A 508 -15.43 20.20 15.02
CA ALA A 508 -15.17 19.23 13.96
C ALA A 508 -16.27 18.16 13.92
N LEU A 509 -16.79 17.77 15.09
CA LEU A 509 -17.80 16.72 15.23
C LEU A 509 -18.91 17.17 16.19
N ARG A 510 -20.16 17.17 15.69
CA ARG A 510 -21.39 17.45 16.44
C ARG A 510 -22.31 16.23 16.45
N ILE A 511 -22.80 15.89 17.64
CA ILE A 511 -23.72 14.77 17.86
C ILE A 511 -24.94 15.33 18.57
N GLU A 512 -26.12 15.20 17.97
CA GLU A 512 -27.31 15.95 18.41
C GLU A 512 -28.53 15.06 18.55
N ARG A 513 -29.22 15.16 19.70
CA ARG A 513 -30.52 14.50 19.93
C ARG A 513 -30.48 12.99 19.71
N CYS A 514 -29.40 12.32 20.12
CA CYS A 514 -29.30 10.86 20.03
C CYS A 514 -29.83 10.19 21.30
N ARG A 515 -30.18 8.89 21.27
CA ARG A 515 -30.58 8.14 22.48
C ARG A 515 -29.36 7.90 23.40
N SER A 516 -28.23 7.51 22.83
CA SER A 516 -26.97 7.41 23.54
C SER A 516 -25.78 7.61 22.61
N VAL A 517 -24.63 8.00 23.18
CA VAL A 517 -23.39 8.14 22.43
C VAL A 517 -22.19 7.64 23.25
N THR A 518 -21.34 6.87 22.59
CA THR A 518 -19.98 6.55 23.03
C THR A 518 -18.99 7.01 21.97
N VAL A 519 -18.06 7.89 22.34
CA VAL A 519 -16.94 8.29 21.49
C VAL A 519 -15.64 7.79 22.13
N SER A 520 -14.82 7.07 21.38
CA SER A 520 -13.58 6.52 21.88
C SER A 520 -12.43 6.55 20.90
N ASP A 521 -11.20 6.66 21.42
CA ASP A 521 -9.96 6.54 20.65
C ASP A 521 -9.93 7.50 19.43
N LEU A 522 -10.28 8.78 19.59
CA LEU A 522 -10.44 9.73 18.47
C LEU A 522 -9.73 11.06 18.73
N ALA A 523 -9.20 11.71 17.69
CA ALA A 523 -8.74 13.09 17.76
C ALA A 523 -9.67 14.05 17.02
N VAL A 524 -10.01 15.17 17.67
CA VAL A 524 -10.82 16.25 17.11
C VAL A 524 -10.15 17.61 17.33
N ALA A 525 -10.13 18.46 16.32
CA ALA A 525 -9.55 19.80 16.40
C ALA A 525 -10.49 20.85 15.80
N GLY A 526 -10.87 21.83 16.62
CA GLY A 526 -11.54 23.05 16.18
C GLY A 526 -10.51 24.17 15.95
N GLY A 527 -10.72 24.92 14.87
CA GLY A 527 -9.87 26.05 14.48
C GLY A 527 -10.46 27.36 15.00
N GLU A 528 -10.97 28.21 14.11
CA GLU A 528 -11.47 29.54 14.46
C GLU A 528 -12.64 29.52 15.48
N PRO A 529 -12.45 30.10 16.69
CA PRO A 529 -13.54 30.37 17.62
C PRO A 529 -14.51 31.39 17.02
N ALA A 530 -15.81 31.16 17.14
CA ALA A 530 -16.84 31.93 16.47
C ALA A 530 -17.81 32.56 17.49
N GLU A 531 -18.19 33.81 17.26
CA GLU A 531 -19.32 34.40 17.99
C GLU A 531 -20.59 33.63 17.63
N GLY A 532 -21.22 32.99 18.62
CA GLY A 532 -22.48 32.24 18.50
C GLY A 532 -23.70 33.02 17.95
N LYS A 533 -23.51 34.24 17.43
CA LYS A 533 -24.48 35.07 16.72
C LYS A 533 -24.38 34.97 15.19
N ALA A 534 -23.33 34.36 14.63
CA ALA A 534 -23.21 34.13 13.19
C ALA A 534 -23.91 32.83 12.74
N GLY A 535 -25.25 32.84 12.70
CA GLY A 535 -26.03 31.95 11.81
C GLY A 535 -26.64 30.67 12.36
N GLU A 536 -26.14 30.06 13.45
CA GLU A 536 -26.71 28.78 13.99
C GLU A 536 -27.08 28.79 15.49
N GLY A 537 -26.84 29.89 16.21
CA GLY A 537 -27.44 30.14 17.54
C GLY A 537 -26.86 29.36 18.72
N VAL A 538 -25.63 28.82 18.63
CA VAL A 538 -24.96 28.15 19.76
C VAL A 538 -23.56 28.74 19.90
N GLY A 539 -23.33 29.55 20.93
CA GLY A 539 -21.97 29.94 21.34
C GLY A 539 -21.37 28.89 22.26
N LEU A 540 -20.03 28.81 22.31
CA LEU A 540 -19.28 27.93 23.22
C LEU A 540 -19.30 26.44 22.85
N LEU A 541 -19.24 26.14 21.54
CA LEU A 541 -19.11 24.77 21.07
C LEU A 541 -17.71 24.21 21.38
N GLY A 542 -17.64 22.88 21.42
CA GLY A 542 -16.38 22.15 21.53
C GLY A 542 -15.96 21.53 20.20
N ALA A 543 -14.66 21.31 20.02
CA ALA A 543 -14.12 20.52 18.89
C ALA A 543 -14.89 19.19 18.72
N LEU A 544 -15.20 18.55 19.86
CA LEU A 544 -16.27 17.56 20.00
C LEU A 544 -17.44 18.16 20.79
N THR A 545 -18.61 18.19 20.18
CA THR A 545 -19.84 18.68 20.82
C THR A 545 -20.91 17.59 20.83
N VAL A 546 -21.49 17.34 22.00
CA VAL A 546 -22.68 16.51 22.19
C VAL A 546 -23.83 17.37 22.72
N LEU A 547 -24.93 17.44 21.97
CA LEU A 547 -26.12 18.22 22.30
C LEU A 547 -27.31 17.30 22.57
N ASP A 548 -28.07 17.63 23.61
CA ASP A 548 -29.41 17.11 23.86
C ASP A 548 -29.47 15.56 23.86
N THR A 549 -28.44 14.89 24.39
CA THR A 549 -28.28 13.43 24.39
C THR A 549 -28.19 12.90 25.84
N PRO A 550 -29.07 11.97 26.29
CA PRO A 550 -29.18 11.62 27.70
C PRO A 550 -28.10 10.67 28.23
N SER A 551 -27.38 9.94 27.40
CA SER A 551 -26.34 9.01 27.82
C SER A 551 -25.09 9.22 27.00
N VAL A 552 -24.06 9.80 27.62
CA VAL A 552 -22.83 10.24 26.96
C VAL A 552 -21.63 9.59 27.64
N ARG A 553 -20.81 8.90 26.84
CA ARG A 553 -19.51 8.36 27.25
C ARG A 553 -18.44 8.84 26.27
N ILE A 554 -17.41 9.51 26.77
CA ILE A 554 -16.27 9.98 25.99
C ILE A 554 -15.01 9.46 26.66
N GLU A 555 -14.24 8.63 25.96
CA GLU A 555 -13.09 7.92 26.52
C GLU A 555 -11.88 7.97 25.60
N ARG A 556 -10.69 8.31 26.12
CA ARG A 556 -9.44 8.29 25.32
C ARG A 556 -9.55 9.14 24.05
N VAL A 557 -10.14 10.33 24.18
CA VAL A 557 -10.27 11.32 23.11
C VAL A 557 -9.23 12.42 23.29
N THR A 558 -8.57 12.80 22.20
CA THR A 558 -7.73 14.00 22.15
C THR A 558 -8.56 15.12 21.51
N ALA A 559 -8.74 16.24 22.20
CA ALA A 559 -9.48 17.37 21.65
C ALA A 559 -8.74 18.69 21.79
N SER A 560 -8.81 19.54 20.77
CA SER A 560 -8.16 20.85 20.80
C SER A 560 -9.01 21.98 20.24
N CYS A 561 -8.87 23.17 20.80
CA CYS A 561 -9.41 24.42 20.26
C CYS A 561 -8.35 25.52 20.23
N GLU A 562 -8.44 26.44 19.26
CA GLU A 562 -7.58 27.61 19.16
C GLU A 562 -7.96 28.70 20.16
N GLY A 563 -7.04 29.65 20.41
CA GLY A 563 -7.25 30.78 21.30
C GLY A 563 -8.09 31.90 20.67
N ALA A 564 -8.70 32.73 21.52
CA ALA A 564 -9.35 33.98 21.13
C ALA A 564 -9.35 34.98 22.28
N ASP A 565 -9.51 36.28 21.95
CA ASP A 565 -9.51 37.39 22.93
C ASP A 565 -10.68 37.33 23.94
N SER A 566 -11.68 36.48 23.69
CA SER A 566 -12.78 36.23 24.61
C SER A 566 -13.23 34.77 24.57
N LEU A 567 -14.03 34.37 25.55
CA LEU A 567 -14.53 33.00 25.67
C LEU A 567 -15.52 32.69 24.54
N MET A 568 -15.10 31.83 23.60
CA MET A 568 -15.86 31.51 22.39
C MET A 568 -15.95 30.00 22.14
N ALA A 569 -14.92 29.22 22.49
CA ALA A 569 -14.82 27.80 22.18
C ALA A 569 -14.42 26.93 23.39
N ARG A 570 -14.60 25.62 23.24
CA ARG A 570 -14.11 24.58 24.15
C ARG A 570 -13.37 23.45 23.43
N ALA A 571 -12.65 22.60 24.16
CA ALA A 571 -12.15 21.35 23.59
C ALA A 571 -13.28 20.30 23.47
N ILE A 572 -14.04 20.09 24.56
CA ILE A 572 -15.21 19.19 24.59
C ILE A 572 -16.39 19.89 25.26
N THR A 573 -17.56 19.80 24.63
CA THR A 573 -18.81 20.32 25.19
C THR A 573 -19.87 19.22 25.20
N VAL A 574 -20.47 18.98 26.37
CA VAL A 574 -21.69 18.20 26.53
C VAL A 574 -22.75 19.13 27.10
N MET A 575 -23.79 19.40 26.32
CA MET A 575 -24.79 20.41 26.66
C MET A 575 -26.20 19.88 26.43
N ASN A 576 -27.09 20.08 27.40
CA ASN A 576 -28.51 19.81 27.26
C ASN A 576 -29.30 21.13 27.37
N ARG A 577 -29.99 21.49 26.30
CA ARG A 577 -30.68 22.79 26.12
C ARG A 577 -32.18 22.68 26.25
N GLU A 578 -32.76 21.55 25.83
CA GLU A 578 -34.21 21.39 25.83
C GLU A 578 -34.74 21.39 27.27
N LYS A 579 -35.69 22.28 27.57
CA LYS A 579 -36.44 22.27 28.84
C LYS A 579 -37.24 20.97 28.91
N ARG A 580 -36.65 19.93 29.51
CA ARG A 580 -37.28 18.62 29.65
C ARG A 580 -38.54 18.77 30.50
N SER A 581 -39.66 18.23 30.01
CA SER A 581 -40.90 18.15 30.77
C SER A 581 -40.66 17.28 32.01
N ALA A 582 -41.00 17.80 33.19
CA ALA A 582 -40.84 17.07 34.44
C ALA A 582 -41.63 15.73 34.37
N GLY A 583 -40.91 14.59 34.36
CA GLY A 583 -41.49 13.26 34.61
C GLY A 583 -41.52 12.25 33.45
N THR A 584 -41.08 12.56 32.23
CA THR A 584 -41.16 11.62 31.08
C THR A 584 -39.81 11.07 30.58
N GLU A 585 -38.68 11.71 30.88
CA GLU A 585 -37.34 11.26 30.47
C GLU A 585 -36.39 11.11 31.68
N GLY A 586 -35.57 10.06 31.68
CA GLY A 586 -34.59 9.79 32.75
C GLY A 586 -33.42 10.80 32.80
N PRO A 587 -32.66 10.85 33.90
CA PRO A 587 -31.58 11.81 34.11
C PRO A 587 -30.46 11.66 33.08
N THR A 588 -29.85 12.79 32.68
CA THR A 588 -28.71 12.78 31.75
C THR A 588 -27.44 12.31 32.46
N ARG A 589 -26.72 11.39 31.81
CA ARG A 589 -25.52 10.73 32.33
C ARG A 589 -24.34 11.04 31.44
N VAL A 590 -23.31 11.62 32.01
CA VAL A 590 -22.10 12.05 31.29
C VAL A 590 -20.89 11.46 31.98
N HIS A 591 -20.13 10.65 31.23
CA HIS A 591 -18.85 10.10 31.66
C HIS A 591 -17.76 10.53 30.68
N VAL A 592 -16.81 11.32 31.15
CA VAL A 592 -15.65 11.76 30.37
C VAL A 592 -14.40 11.27 31.08
N SER A 593 -13.65 10.35 30.47
CA SER A 593 -12.46 9.80 31.10
C SER A 593 -11.28 9.57 30.18
N GLU A 594 -10.08 9.64 30.74
CA GLU A 594 -8.83 9.36 30.02
C GLU A 594 -8.63 10.23 28.77
N CYS A 595 -9.21 11.43 28.74
CA CYS A 595 -9.10 12.34 27.60
C CYS A 595 -7.93 13.33 27.76
N GLU A 596 -7.37 13.78 26.64
CA GLU A 596 -6.33 14.83 26.57
C GLU A 596 -6.87 16.06 25.83
N LEU A 597 -6.97 17.19 26.54
CA LEU A 597 -7.57 18.42 26.05
C LEU A 597 -6.51 19.51 25.95
N ARG A 598 -6.32 20.09 24.76
CA ARG A 598 -5.40 21.19 24.47
C ARG A 598 -6.19 22.46 24.18
N VAL A 599 -6.08 23.44 25.05
CA VAL A 599 -7.01 24.56 25.10
C VAL A 599 -6.27 25.85 24.76
N GLY A 600 -6.75 26.55 23.74
CA GLY A 600 -6.23 27.87 23.39
C GLY A 600 -6.44 28.93 24.47
N ALA A 601 -5.70 30.04 24.35
CA ALA A 601 -5.77 31.15 25.28
C ALA A 601 -7.21 31.65 25.50
N GLY A 602 -7.58 31.87 26.76
CA GLY A 602 -8.92 32.35 27.14
C GLY A 602 -10.09 31.37 26.97
N GLN A 603 -9.86 30.19 26.40
CA GLN A 603 -10.91 29.19 26.12
C GLN A 603 -11.09 28.19 27.27
N GLU A 604 -12.07 27.28 27.15
CA GLU A 604 -12.34 26.26 28.18
C GLU A 604 -12.03 24.83 27.72
N GLY A 605 -11.64 23.94 28.64
CA GLY A 605 -11.35 22.55 28.32
C GLY A 605 -12.60 21.69 28.16
N LEU A 606 -13.14 21.21 29.27
CA LEU A 606 -14.34 20.37 29.33
C LEU A 606 -15.52 21.16 29.89
N GLY A 607 -16.58 21.32 29.10
CA GLY A 607 -17.84 21.90 29.55
C GLY A 607 -18.97 20.87 29.65
N CYS A 608 -19.54 20.70 30.85
CA CYS A 608 -20.75 19.91 31.07
C CYS A 608 -21.89 20.84 31.52
N ILE A 609 -22.87 21.06 30.65
CA ILE A 609 -23.88 22.12 30.83
C ILE A 609 -25.28 21.50 30.86
N GLY A 610 -26.04 21.74 31.94
CA GLY A 610 -27.40 21.22 32.09
C GLY A 610 -27.47 19.69 32.24
N CYS A 611 -26.46 19.09 32.88
CA CYS A 611 -26.31 17.64 33.00
C CYS A 611 -26.62 17.14 34.43
N HIS A 612 -27.23 15.96 34.60
CA HIS A 612 -27.66 15.48 35.92
C HIS A 612 -26.56 14.72 36.66
N TRP A 613 -26.01 13.65 36.05
CA TRP A 613 -24.93 12.85 36.63
C TRP A 613 -23.68 12.99 35.79
N ILE A 614 -22.70 13.70 36.33
CA ILE A 614 -21.45 14.06 35.66
C ILE A 614 -20.30 13.38 36.39
N VAL A 615 -19.52 12.59 35.64
CA VAL A 615 -18.28 12.00 36.10
C VAL A 615 -17.17 12.37 35.12
N ALA A 616 -16.23 13.20 35.55
CA ALA A 616 -15.04 13.57 34.81
C ALA A 616 -13.82 13.02 35.55
N ARG A 617 -13.13 12.02 34.99
CA ARG A 617 -12.00 11.37 35.68
C ARG A 617 -10.79 11.08 34.82
N HIS A 618 -9.60 11.13 35.40
CA HIS A 618 -8.33 10.81 34.70
C HIS A 618 -8.14 11.61 33.40
N ASN A 619 -8.66 12.84 33.32
CA ASN A 619 -8.47 13.70 32.16
C ASN A 619 -7.23 14.59 32.34
N MET A 620 -6.56 14.88 31.23
CA MET A 620 -5.44 15.80 31.13
C MET A 620 -5.92 17.05 30.38
N VAL A 621 -5.97 18.20 31.03
CA VAL A 621 -6.46 19.46 30.45
C VAL A 621 -5.39 20.53 30.58
N PHE A 622 -4.89 21.01 29.45
CA PHE A 622 -3.76 21.93 29.43
C PHE A 622 -3.96 23.06 28.42
N ALA A 623 -3.43 24.24 28.75
CA ALA A 623 -3.28 25.29 27.75
C ALA A 623 -2.31 24.84 26.64
N THR A 624 -2.61 25.24 25.40
CA THR A 624 -1.77 24.93 24.23
C THR A 624 -0.44 25.68 24.29
N ASP A 625 -0.46 26.94 24.75
CA ASP A 625 0.72 27.77 25.00
C ASP A 625 0.99 27.81 26.51
N THR A 626 2.27 27.77 26.89
CA THR A 626 2.71 27.86 28.28
C THR A 626 2.73 29.28 28.83
N ASP A 627 2.79 30.28 27.94
CA ASP A 627 2.80 31.69 28.29
C ASP A 627 1.40 32.31 28.29
N GLU A 628 0.42 31.69 27.61
CA GLU A 628 -0.97 32.14 27.53
C GLU A 628 -1.93 31.16 28.21
N ALA A 629 -2.52 31.60 29.33
CA ALA A 629 -3.38 30.73 30.12
C ALA A 629 -4.72 30.44 29.43
N MET A 630 -5.20 29.20 29.55
CA MET A 630 -6.59 28.89 29.23
C MET A 630 -7.53 29.55 30.25
N GLY A 631 -8.78 29.78 29.86
CA GLY A 631 -9.82 30.35 30.73
C GLY A 631 -10.13 29.42 31.91
N CYS A 632 -10.72 28.26 31.66
CA CYS A 632 -10.99 27.26 32.69
C CYS A 632 -10.76 25.83 32.19
N GLY A 633 -10.19 24.97 33.03
CA GLY A 633 -9.99 23.57 32.68
C GLY A 633 -11.28 22.76 32.57
N ILE A 634 -12.03 22.66 33.67
CA ILE A 634 -13.28 21.87 33.72
C ILE A 634 -14.39 22.76 34.27
N VAL A 635 -15.50 22.85 33.54
CA VAL A 635 -16.67 23.65 33.89
C VAL A 635 -17.91 22.77 33.94
N VAL A 636 -18.63 22.85 35.06
CA VAL A 636 -19.97 22.30 35.24
C VAL A 636 -20.91 23.47 35.49
N ALA A 637 -21.89 23.64 34.60
CA ALA A 637 -22.80 24.78 34.62
C ALA A 637 -24.22 24.43 34.13
N GLY A 638 -25.08 25.44 34.03
CA GLY A 638 -26.47 25.31 33.60
C GLY A 638 -27.44 25.28 34.77
N GLN A 639 -28.64 24.74 34.55
CA GLN A 639 -29.75 24.85 35.52
C GLN A 639 -29.87 23.66 36.49
N VAL A 640 -29.20 22.53 36.21
CA VAL A 640 -29.32 21.30 36.99
C VAL A 640 -27.97 20.59 37.09
N ALA A 641 -27.69 20.03 38.27
CA ALA A 641 -26.64 19.03 38.51
C ALA A 641 -26.95 18.24 39.79
N LEU A 642 -27.28 16.95 39.66
CA LEU A 642 -27.60 16.08 40.81
C LEU A 642 -26.32 15.46 41.41
N GLU A 643 -25.43 14.95 40.57
CA GLU A 643 -24.16 14.37 41.00
C GLU A 643 -23.05 14.91 40.12
N VAL A 644 -22.04 15.51 40.74
CA VAL A 644 -20.84 16.03 40.08
C VAL A 644 -19.62 15.39 40.74
N ARG A 645 -18.93 14.51 40.00
CA ARG A 645 -17.68 13.90 40.43
C ARG A 645 -16.57 14.27 39.47
N VAL A 646 -15.62 15.07 39.96
CA VAL A 646 -14.41 15.44 39.22
C VAL A 646 -13.22 14.84 39.97
N GLU A 647 -12.67 13.75 39.44
CA GLU A 647 -11.76 12.85 40.16
C GLU A 647 -10.45 12.61 39.40
N ASP A 648 -9.31 12.73 40.06
CA ASP A 648 -8.01 12.32 39.51
C ASP A 648 -7.65 12.99 38.16
N ASN A 649 -8.10 14.23 37.93
CA ASN A 649 -7.76 14.99 36.73
C ASN A 649 -6.50 15.83 36.93
N LEU A 650 -5.76 16.04 35.84
CA LEU A 650 -4.61 16.94 35.77
C LEU A 650 -4.98 18.16 34.93
N VAL A 651 -5.09 19.31 35.58
CA VAL A 651 -5.49 20.59 34.96
C VAL A 651 -4.33 21.58 35.05
N GLY A 652 -3.70 21.94 33.94
CA GLY A 652 -2.53 22.79 33.95
C GLY A 652 -2.68 24.07 33.13
N LEU A 653 -2.02 25.13 33.59
CA LEU A 653 -1.83 26.37 32.85
C LEU A 653 -3.13 27.15 32.58
N GLY A 654 -4.08 27.08 33.52
CA GLY A 654 -5.34 27.83 33.43
C GLY A 654 -5.40 29.04 34.36
N SER A 655 -6.22 30.01 34.01
CA SER A 655 -6.63 31.09 34.94
C SER A 655 -7.58 30.55 36.00
N ARG A 656 -8.40 29.55 35.68
CA ARG A 656 -9.19 28.76 36.64
C ARG A 656 -9.02 27.25 36.40
N GLY A 657 -8.97 26.46 37.46
CA GLY A 657 -8.84 25.01 37.34
C GLY A 657 -10.18 24.32 37.06
N ILE A 658 -10.98 24.12 38.11
CA ILE A 658 -12.29 23.46 38.08
C ILE A 658 -13.35 24.43 38.59
N ALA A 659 -14.47 24.55 37.88
CA ALA A 659 -15.60 25.39 38.29
C ALA A 659 -16.91 24.61 38.25
N VAL A 660 -17.64 24.60 39.36
CA VAL A 660 -18.99 24.07 39.47
C VAL A 660 -19.91 25.19 39.91
N GLY A 661 -20.81 25.64 39.04
CA GLY A 661 -21.73 26.73 39.36
C GLY A 661 -22.97 26.72 38.47
N LEU A 662 -24.14 26.66 39.09
CA LEU A 662 -25.42 26.65 38.38
C LEU A 662 -26.00 28.07 38.28
N SER A 663 -26.72 28.33 37.20
CA SER A 663 -27.41 29.59 36.93
C SER A 663 -28.47 29.38 35.84
N ASP A 664 -29.57 30.13 35.90
CA ASP A 664 -30.60 30.22 34.86
C ASP A 664 -30.36 31.38 33.87
N GLY A 665 -29.36 32.23 34.13
CA GLY A 665 -29.05 33.41 33.30
C GLY A 665 -29.97 34.61 33.52
N GLU A 666 -31.01 34.50 34.36
CA GLU A 666 -32.00 35.57 34.61
C GLU A 666 -31.97 36.10 36.07
N ASP A 667 -30.98 35.69 36.89
CA ASP A 667 -30.72 36.20 38.26
C ASP A 667 -31.87 36.03 39.28
N GLU A 668 -32.98 35.37 38.94
CA GLU A 668 -34.17 35.29 39.81
C GLU A 668 -34.16 34.12 40.82
N SER A 669 -33.30 33.10 40.69
CA SER A 669 -33.23 31.99 41.66
C SER A 669 -31.83 31.38 41.88
N ALA A 670 -31.47 31.12 43.15
CA ALA A 670 -30.20 30.49 43.53
C ALA A 670 -30.23 28.97 43.26
N LEU A 671 -30.04 28.59 41.99
CA LEU A 671 -29.95 27.17 41.60
C LEU A 671 -28.79 26.47 42.31
N GLN A 672 -28.98 25.20 42.68
CA GLN A 672 -28.09 24.45 43.55
C GLN A 672 -27.79 23.06 42.99
N ALA A 673 -26.53 22.64 43.08
CA ALA A 673 -26.16 21.26 42.79
C ALA A 673 -26.45 20.35 44.00
N ASP A 674 -26.86 19.10 43.82
CA ASP A 674 -27.14 18.23 44.99
C ASP A 674 -25.84 17.73 45.63
N HIS A 675 -25.01 17.01 44.88
CA HIS A 675 -23.78 16.43 45.38
C HIS A 675 -22.58 16.80 44.52
N VAL A 676 -21.59 17.47 45.12
CA VAL A 676 -20.33 17.86 44.47
C VAL A 676 -19.16 17.18 45.16
N VAL A 677 -18.39 16.40 44.40
CA VAL A 677 -17.17 15.71 44.83
C VAL A 677 -16.02 16.15 43.91
N LEU A 678 -15.04 16.83 44.49
CA LEU A 678 -13.77 17.15 43.85
C LEU A 678 -12.67 16.37 44.59
N SER A 679 -12.08 15.36 43.95
CA SER A 679 -11.17 14.43 44.62
C SER A 679 -9.90 14.15 43.82
N GLY A 680 -8.72 14.17 44.44
CA GLY A 680 -7.49 13.68 43.79
C GLY A 680 -6.99 14.51 42.60
N ASN A 681 -7.57 15.69 42.35
CA ASN A 681 -7.19 16.51 41.18
C ASN A 681 -5.88 17.25 41.43
N ARG A 682 -5.06 17.38 40.38
CA ARG A 682 -3.84 18.19 40.38
C ARG A 682 -4.04 19.40 39.47
N ILE A 683 -3.93 20.60 40.04
CA ILE A 683 -4.26 21.85 39.36
C ILE A 683 -3.06 22.79 39.42
N VAL A 684 -2.63 23.28 38.25
CA VAL A 684 -1.58 24.29 38.12
C VAL A 684 -2.19 25.54 37.50
N LEU A 685 -2.28 26.61 38.30
CA LEU A 685 -2.76 27.92 37.86
C LEU A 685 -1.61 28.79 37.36
N VAL A 686 -1.92 29.65 36.40
CA VAL A 686 -1.04 30.73 35.95
C VAL A 686 -1.72 32.06 36.20
N VAL A 687 -1.06 32.94 36.95
CA VAL A 687 -1.52 34.30 37.25
C VAL A 687 -0.68 35.28 36.43
N PRO A 688 -1.27 36.10 35.54
CA PRO A 688 -0.53 37.05 34.73
C PRO A 688 0.23 38.10 35.58
N PRO A 689 1.43 38.55 35.16
CA PRO A 689 2.24 39.54 35.87
C PRO A 689 1.55 40.89 36.13
N ASP A 690 0.56 41.25 35.29
CA ASP A 690 -0.18 42.51 35.39
C ASP A 690 -1.13 42.60 36.60
N TRP A 691 -1.31 41.49 37.32
CA TRP A 691 -2.07 41.42 38.57
C TRP A 691 -1.57 42.42 39.63
N GLU A 692 -0.25 42.61 39.77
CA GLU A 692 0.30 43.51 40.80
C GLU A 692 0.04 45.00 40.50
N ARG A 693 -0.35 45.38 39.28
CA ARG A 693 -0.47 46.79 38.86
C ARG A 693 -1.85 47.42 39.06
N GLY A 694 -2.81 46.73 39.68
CA GLY A 694 -4.09 47.33 40.05
C GLY A 694 -4.93 47.87 38.87
N LYS A 695 -4.56 47.54 37.62
CA LYS A 695 -5.41 47.80 36.47
C LYS A 695 -6.57 46.82 36.55
N LYS A 696 -7.74 47.32 36.94
CA LYS A 696 -9.03 46.64 36.74
C LYS A 696 -9.04 46.07 35.33
N ALA A 697 -8.96 44.76 35.20
CA ALA A 697 -9.30 44.10 33.95
C ALA A 697 -10.71 44.60 33.58
N ALA A 698 -10.83 45.19 32.40
CA ALA A 698 -12.11 45.57 31.84
C ALA A 698 -13.01 44.31 31.87
N GLN A 699 -14.24 44.47 32.36
CA GLN A 699 -15.28 43.43 32.48
C GLN A 699 -15.06 42.32 33.54
N GLY A 700 -15.43 42.62 34.79
CA GLY A 700 -16.37 41.79 35.57
C GLY A 700 -15.98 40.41 36.14
N THR A 701 -14.89 39.73 35.74
CA THR A 701 -14.65 38.34 36.20
C THR A 701 -13.18 38.04 36.54
N SER A 702 -12.61 38.74 37.51
CA SER A 702 -11.30 38.31 38.06
C SER A 702 -11.52 37.11 39.00
N ARG A 703 -11.35 35.89 38.49
CA ARG A 703 -11.64 34.64 39.21
C ARG A 703 -10.50 33.62 38.98
N TYR A 704 -9.32 33.95 39.52
CA TYR A 704 -8.15 33.07 39.57
C TYR A 704 -8.30 32.04 40.68
N ASP A 705 -9.10 31.01 40.42
CA ASP A 705 -9.49 30.01 41.42
C ASP A 705 -9.03 28.62 40.97
N GLY A 706 -8.36 27.88 41.85
CA GLY A 706 -7.99 26.49 41.58
C GLY A 706 -9.23 25.66 41.42
N MET A 707 -10.10 25.75 42.43
CA MET A 707 -11.43 25.16 42.42
C MET A 707 -12.45 26.21 42.83
N PHE A 708 -13.58 26.24 42.14
CA PHE A 708 -14.75 27.05 42.46
C PHE A 708 -15.96 26.14 42.63
N VAL A 709 -16.68 26.28 43.74
CA VAL A 709 -17.99 25.65 43.94
C VAL A 709 -18.98 26.75 44.31
N GLY A 710 -20.08 26.78 43.57
CA GLY A 710 -21.25 27.63 43.83
C GLY A 710 -22.20 26.98 44.84
N ASN A 711 -23.49 27.29 44.73
CA ASN A 711 -24.51 26.68 45.59
C ASN A 711 -24.52 25.15 45.48
N ALA A 712 -24.45 24.42 46.60
CA ALA A 712 -24.57 22.95 46.61
C ALA A 712 -25.16 22.37 47.91
N GLN A 713 -25.98 21.31 47.86
CA GLN A 713 -26.58 20.68 49.05
C GLN A 713 -25.54 19.90 49.87
N SER A 714 -24.58 19.28 49.18
CA SER A 714 -23.49 18.53 49.78
C SER A 714 -22.20 18.71 48.99
N VAL A 715 -21.13 19.15 49.68
CA VAL A 715 -19.81 19.37 49.07
C VAL A 715 -18.76 18.50 49.74
N ARG A 716 -17.93 17.83 48.93
CA ARG A 716 -16.71 17.15 49.36
C ARG A 716 -15.53 17.55 48.46
N VAL A 717 -14.54 18.19 49.04
CA VAL A 717 -13.28 18.52 48.37
C VAL A 717 -12.15 17.82 49.12
N GLN A 718 -11.54 16.80 48.51
CA GLN A 718 -10.56 15.96 49.19
C GLN A 718 -9.32 15.61 48.38
N ALA A 719 -8.16 15.53 49.02
CA ALA A 719 -6.93 15.02 48.40
C ALA A 719 -6.52 15.74 47.09
N ASN A 720 -6.92 17.00 46.90
CA ASN A 720 -6.53 17.78 45.72
C ASN A 720 -5.21 18.51 45.98
N HIS A 721 -4.42 18.68 44.92
CA HIS A 721 -3.20 19.48 44.93
C HIS A 721 -3.37 20.69 44.00
N VAL A 722 -3.33 21.90 44.55
CA VAL A 722 -3.46 23.15 43.77
C VAL A 722 -2.19 23.97 43.96
N SER A 723 -1.54 24.33 42.86
CA SER A 723 -0.36 25.18 42.88
C SER A 723 -0.54 26.39 41.97
N VAL A 724 -0.07 27.56 42.40
CA VAL A 724 0.10 28.73 41.54
C VAL A 724 1.55 28.79 41.08
N GLY A 725 1.78 28.70 39.78
CA GLY A 725 3.10 28.86 39.18
C GLY A 725 3.39 30.33 38.86
N ALA A 726 4.61 30.81 39.12
CA ALA A 726 5.13 31.97 38.41
C ALA A 726 5.44 31.55 36.96
N VAL A 727 5.14 32.40 35.97
CA VAL A 727 5.55 32.19 34.57
C VAL A 727 7.07 32.16 34.53
N ALA A 728 7.65 30.97 34.67
CA ALA A 728 9.05 30.69 34.52
C ALA A 728 9.16 29.52 33.55
N ARG A 729 9.64 29.85 32.35
CA ARG A 729 9.99 28.98 31.22
C ARG A 729 10.10 27.50 31.62
N PRO A 730 9.28 26.60 31.06
CA PRO A 730 9.24 25.22 31.49
C PRO A 730 10.49 24.49 31.00
N GLU A 731 11.46 24.29 31.89
CA GLU A 731 12.24 23.05 31.82
C GLU A 731 11.32 21.93 32.30
N ILE A 732 10.66 21.28 31.35
CA ILE A 732 9.95 20.02 31.56
C ILE A 732 11.00 18.98 31.95
N GLY A 733 11.24 18.86 33.25
CA GLY A 733 12.09 17.84 33.85
C GLY A 733 11.32 17.13 34.94
N MET A 734 10.76 15.96 34.61
CA MET A 734 10.50 14.91 35.59
C MET A 734 11.84 14.54 36.24
N ALA A 735 12.25 15.26 37.28
CA ALA A 735 13.42 14.95 38.07
C ALA A 735 13.02 14.86 39.54
N VAL A 736 12.73 13.62 39.95
CA VAL A 736 12.83 13.20 41.34
C VAL A 736 14.27 13.42 41.79
N GLY A 737 14.45 14.36 42.72
CA GLY A 737 15.59 14.46 43.63
C GLY A 737 16.95 14.72 42.99
N THR A 738 17.43 15.97 43.08
CA THR A 738 18.82 16.22 43.50
C THR A 738 18.92 17.56 44.22
N ASN A 739 19.62 17.52 45.37
CA ASN A 739 19.98 18.65 46.21
C ASN A 739 20.55 19.85 45.43
N LEU A 740 19.74 20.90 45.25
CA LEU A 740 20.23 22.24 44.89
C LEU A 740 20.20 23.11 46.15
N LYS A 741 21.40 23.42 46.66
CA LYS A 741 21.58 24.35 47.79
C LYS A 741 20.96 25.71 47.43
N PRO A 742 20.16 26.34 48.33
CA PRO A 742 19.51 27.60 48.03
C PRO A 742 20.56 28.71 47.99
N LYS A 743 20.79 29.32 46.82
CA LYS A 743 21.52 30.58 46.74
C LYS A 743 20.63 31.69 47.28
N ALA A 744 21.08 32.26 48.39
CA ALA A 744 20.45 33.32 49.14
C ALA A 744 20.11 34.53 48.27
N ARG A 745 18.81 34.76 48.06
CA ARG A 745 18.20 36.09 47.88
C ARG A 745 16.73 36.01 48.30
N ARG A 746 16.50 35.89 49.62
CA ARG A 746 15.21 36.20 50.24
C ARG A 746 14.95 37.71 50.10
N LYS A 747 14.39 38.13 48.97
CA LYS A 747 13.29 39.10 49.04
C LYS A 747 12.04 38.25 49.21
N LYS A 748 11.26 38.48 50.28
CA LYS A 748 9.93 37.90 50.46
C LYS A 748 9.17 38.08 49.13
N ALA A 749 9.00 37.01 48.36
CA ALA A 749 8.06 37.01 47.26
C ALA A 749 6.69 37.07 47.93
N THR A 750 5.98 38.18 47.72
CA THR A 750 4.57 38.29 48.08
C THR A 750 3.83 37.17 47.33
N PRO A 751 2.91 36.41 47.97
CA PRO A 751 2.20 35.31 47.31
C PRO A 751 1.55 35.78 45.99
N GLY A 752 1.91 35.15 44.87
CA GLY A 752 1.33 35.42 43.56
C GLY A 752 -0.19 35.15 43.60
N GLY A 753 -0.99 36.15 43.24
CA GLY A 753 -2.41 36.21 43.59
C GLY A 753 -3.34 35.24 42.88
N GLY A 754 -3.69 34.13 43.55
CA GLY A 754 -4.80 33.25 43.18
C GLY A 754 -5.31 32.44 44.39
N ARG A 755 -6.56 31.96 44.35
CA ARG A 755 -7.18 31.18 45.44
C ARG A 755 -7.12 29.69 45.16
N GLY A 756 -6.83 28.87 46.17
CA GLY A 756 -6.82 27.41 46.04
C GLY A 756 -8.22 26.83 45.81
N LEU A 757 -9.13 27.10 46.74
CA LEU A 757 -10.54 26.73 46.71
C LEU A 757 -11.40 27.94 47.09
N LEU A 758 -12.39 28.29 46.26
CA LEU A 758 -13.44 29.24 46.57
C LEU A 758 -14.79 28.52 46.67
N LEU A 759 -15.37 28.55 47.86
CA LEU A 759 -16.76 28.18 48.12
C LEU A 759 -17.58 29.47 48.23
N TYR A 760 -18.34 29.83 47.19
CA TYR A 760 -19.18 31.04 47.17
C TYR A 760 -20.63 30.71 46.81
N GLY A 761 -21.54 30.76 47.78
CA GLY A 761 -22.95 30.43 47.55
C GLY A 761 -23.71 29.98 48.80
N VAL A 762 -24.82 29.26 48.60
CA VAL A 762 -25.65 28.64 49.64
C VAL A 762 -25.36 27.15 49.72
N TYR A 763 -25.08 26.66 50.93
CA TYR A 763 -24.68 25.27 51.16
C TYR A 763 -25.62 24.55 52.12
N GLY A 764 -25.89 23.28 51.82
CA GLY A 764 -26.66 22.40 52.72
C GLY A 764 -25.85 21.97 53.96
N PRO A 765 -26.36 21.01 54.75
CA PRO A 765 -25.77 20.64 56.05
C PRO A 765 -24.39 19.96 55.94
N ARG A 766 -23.96 19.50 54.75
CA ARG A 766 -22.72 18.73 54.58
C ARG A 766 -21.71 19.47 53.71
N LEU A 767 -20.60 19.87 54.32
CA LEU A 767 -19.46 20.48 53.63
C LEU A 767 -18.17 19.90 54.23
N LEU A 768 -17.38 19.20 53.42
CA LEU A 768 -16.14 18.58 53.86
C LEU A 768 -14.98 19.03 52.95
N VAL A 769 -13.99 19.70 53.52
CA VAL A 769 -12.74 20.06 52.84
C VAL A 769 -11.59 19.41 53.60
N ARG A 770 -10.95 18.38 53.02
CA ARG A 770 -9.91 17.63 53.73
C ARG A 770 -8.73 17.15 52.90
N ASP A 771 -7.58 16.97 53.53
CA ASP A 771 -6.39 16.37 52.90
C ASP A 771 -5.94 17.10 51.61
N ASN A 772 -6.29 18.38 51.44
CA ASN A 772 -5.89 19.15 50.26
C ASN A 772 -4.54 19.85 50.50
N HIS A 773 -3.76 20.00 49.44
CA HIS A 773 -2.46 20.67 49.44
C HIS A 773 -2.50 21.90 48.52
N PHE A 774 -2.32 23.09 49.09
CA PHE A 774 -2.30 24.36 48.38
C PHE A 774 -0.89 24.94 48.39
N VAL A 775 -0.34 25.29 47.23
CA VAL A 775 1.04 25.79 47.07
C VAL A 775 1.04 27.16 46.42
N ASN A 776 1.70 28.14 47.04
CA ASN A 776 1.88 29.51 46.53
C ASN A 776 0.58 30.30 46.26
N THR A 777 -0.55 29.91 46.88
CA THR A 777 -1.83 30.61 46.73
C THR A 777 -1.93 31.81 47.67
N SER A 778 -2.61 32.90 47.28
CA SER A 778 -2.89 34.02 48.18
C SER A 778 -3.84 33.62 49.30
N ILE A 779 -4.87 32.82 48.99
CA ILE A 779 -5.77 32.19 49.96
C ILE A 779 -5.89 30.71 49.60
N GLY A 780 -5.63 29.80 50.53
CA GLY A 780 -5.79 28.35 50.31
C GLY A 780 -7.26 27.99 50.14
N ILE A 781 -8.08 28.28 51.14
CA ILE A 781 -9.52 28.00 51.18
C ILE A 781 -10.27 29.29 51.56
N GLU A 782 -11.17 29.75 50.70
CA GLU A 782 -12.11 30.84 50.98
C GLU A 782 -13.55 30.31 51.03
N ILE A 783 -14.24 30.56 52.15
CA ILE A 783 -15.65 30.21 52.34
C ILE A 783 -16.48 31.49 52.52
N ALA A 784 -17.32 31.77 51.54
CA ALA A 784 -18.18 32.94 51.47
C ALA A 784 -19.63 32.47 51.28
N SER A 785 -20.32 32.20 52.41
CA SER A 785 -21.73 31.81 52.37
C SER A 785 -22.61 33.04 52.14
N ALA A 786 -23.50 32.98 51.14
CA ALA A 786 -24.47 34.03 50.84
C ALA A 786 -25.83 33.83 51.54
N GLY A 787 -26.05 32.68 52.21
CA GLY A 787 -27.28 32.33 52.92
C GLY A 787 -27.07 32.00 54.40
N GLU A 788 -28.18 31.77 55.13
CA GLU A 788 -28.15 31.34 56.53
C GLU A 788 -27.38 30.02 56.70
N VAL A 789 -26.46 30.00 57.66
CA VAL A 789 -25.68 28.80 58.00
C VAL A 789 -26.58 27.84 58.78
N PRO A 790 -26.64 26.54 58.44
CA PRO A 790 -27.39 25.56 59.21
C PRO A 790 -27.00 25.57 60.70
N GLY A 791 -27.98 25.41 61.60
CA GLY A 791 -27.73 25.41 63.04
C GLY A 791 -26.72 24.35 63.48
N ARG A 792 -25.91 24.65 64.51
CA ARG A 792 -24.71 23.89 64.94
C ARG A 792 -24.94 22.38 65.16
N GLU A 793 -26.15 21.96 65.53
CA GLU A 793 -26.53 20.55 65.77
C GLU A 793 -26.78 19.76 64.47
N SER A 794 -27.08 20.44 63.36
CA SER A 794 -27.36 19.85 62.04
C SER A 794 -26.30 20.17 60.98
N CYS A 795 -25.26 20.93 61.35
CA CYS A 795 -24.18 21.36 60.48
C CYS A 795 -22.95 20.43 60.60
N LEU A 796 -22.63 19.71 59.52
CA LEU A 796 -21.45 18.85 59.37
C LEU A 796 -20.36 19.51 58.53
N TRP A 797 -20.19 20.82 58.70
CA TRP A 797 -19.15 21.57 58.01
C TRP A 797 -17.79 21.35 58.69
N GLN A 798 -16.84 20.78 57.95
CA GLN A 798 -15.52 20.43 58.45
C GLN A 798 -14.44 20.80 57.43
N VAL A 799 -13.40 21.48 57.93
CA VAL A 799 -12.16 21.75 57.19
C VAL A 799 -11.01 21.14 57.98
N ALA A 800 -10.42 20.05 57.49
CA ALA A 800 -9.41 19.33 58.25
C ALA A 800 -8.24 18.78 57.44
N CYS A 801 -7.06 18.64 58.06
CA CYS A 801 -5.89 17.98 57.46
C CYS A 801 -5.41 18.64 56.15
N ASN A 802 -5.59 19.95 55.97
CA ASN A 802 -5.14 20.65 54.77
C ASN A 802 -3.75 21.28 54.99
N LEU A 803 -2.88 21.19 53.97
CA LEU A 803 -1.54 21.78 53.97
C LEU A 803 -1.50 23.01 53.05
N GLY A 804 -0.93 24.11 53.53
CA GLY A 804 -0.66 25.28 52.71
C GLY A 804 0.82 25.61 52.70
N GLU A 805 1.54 25.35 51.62
CA GLU A 805 2.96 25.71 51.45
C GLU A 805 3.07 27.06 50.74
N GLY A 806 3.69 28.06 51.39
CA GLY A 806 3.85 29.39 50.78
C GLY A 806 2.54 30.14 50.55
N VAL A 807 1.51 29.83 51.34
CA VAL A 807 0.18 30.44 51.23
C VAL A 807 0.09 31.74 52.03
N GLY A 808 -0.67 32.73 51.53
CA GLY A 808 -0.93 33.97 52.28
C GLY A 808 -1.82 33.75 53.49
N THR A 809 -3.01 33.18 53.25
CA THR A 809 -3.95 32.74 54.30
C THR A 809 -4.47 31.35 53.96
N LEU A 810 -4.24 30.34 54.79
CA LEU A 810 -4.70 28.98 54.49
C LEU A 810 -6.23 28.86 54.50
N LEU A 811 -6.92 29.44 55.49
CA LEU A 811 -8.37 29.40 55.60
C LEU A 811 -8.95 30.78 55.93
N LYS A 812 -9.89 31.23 55.10
CA LYS A 812 -10.64 32.48 55.27
C LYS A 812 -12.13 32.19 55.17
N ALA A 813 -12.92 32.58 56.17
CA ALA A 813 -14.38 32.50 56.13
C ALA A 813 -15.02 33.86 56.40
N GLN A 814 -16.17 34.16 55.79
CA GLN A 814 -16.89 35.42 55.98
C GLN A 814 -17.71 35.47 57.28
N GLY A 815 -17.77 36.63 57.95
CA GLY A 815 -18.59 36.82 59.15
C GLY A 815 -18.25 35.86 60.29
N ASN A 816 -19.28 35.40 61.02
CA ASN A 816 -19.13 34.50 62.18
C ASN A 816 -19.03 33.01 61.80
N LEU A 817 -18.85 32.69 60.51
CA LEU A 817 -18.76 31.31 60.01
C LEU A 817 -17.67 30.48 60.71
N MET A 818 -16.57 31.14 61.10
CA MET A 818 -15.47 30.50 61.83
C MET A 818 -15.92 29.85 63.14
N ASP A 819 -16.96 30.36 63.80
CA ASP A 819 -17.48 29.82 65.07
C ASP A 819 -18.34 28.55 64.88
N THR A 820 -18.85 28.36 63.66
CA THR A 820 -19.73 27.25 63.28
C THR A 820 -19.01 26.08 62.61
N LEU A 821 -17.82 26.33 62.06
CA LEU A 821 -17.05 25.39 61.25
C LEU A 821 -16.10 24.55 62.10
N ARG A 822 -16.10 23.22 61.93
CA ARG A 822 -15.17 22.32 62.65
C ARG A 822 -13.81 22.32 61.94
N GLN A 823 -12.75 22.64 62.68
CA GLN A 823 -11.38 22.70 62.16
C GLN A 823 -10.49 21.70 62.88
N ALA A 824 -9.62 21.00 62.15
CA ALA A 824 -8.61 20.10 62.74
C ALA A 824 -7.39 20.00 61.81
N ASP A 825 -6.16 20.02 62.35
CA ASP A 825 -4.93 19.68 61.61
C ASP A 825 -4.70 20.45 60.29
N ASN A 826 -5.10 21.73 60.21
CA ASN A 826 -4.80 22.60 59.06
C ASN A 826 -3.46 23.31 59.29
N VAL A 827 -2.46 23.07 58.44
CA VAL A 827 -1.08 23.52 58.63
C VAL A 827 -0.68 24.56 57.57
N PRO A 828 -0.54 25.85 57.92
CA PRO A 828 0.13 26.83 57.08
C PRO A 828 1.67 26.73 57.28
N GLU A 829 2.41 26.43 56.21
CA GLU A 829 3.88 26.35 56.17
C GLU A 829 4.53 27.48 55.37
#